data_AF-A0A6J7CZ44-F1
#
_entry.id   AF-A0A6J7CZ44-F1
#
_cell.length_a   1.000
_cell.length_b   1.000
_cell.length_c   1.000
_cell.angle_alpha   90.00
_cell.angle_beta   90.00
_cell.angle_gamma   90.00
#
_symmetry.space_group_name_H-M   'P 1'
#
loop_
_entity.id
_entity.type
_entity.pdbx_description
1 polymer ?
#
loop_
_entity_poly.entity_id
_entity_poly.type
_entity_poly.pdbx_seq_one_letter_code
_entity_poly.pdbx_strand_id
1 'polypeptide(L)'
;MTPAPLKVLWVAKGLGPGGAEHLLVAAASTHDRSVVTIECAYVLPWKDHLAARLEQLDVRTHCLSNRRTDYRWPLHLRRLIHGGHYDIVHLHSPLPGAVARLIVRLMPRSTRPALVCTEHNTWGTHHRLTRWANRLTGRWDQADIAVTDEVRRSMRGPMAARAETLVHGIDVAAVAAQRAHRAEVRAELNIGPDEMVVGTVANFREQKDYPNLLGSARILADRGVAARIVAVGQGPLEGQTRALCTKLGLDDRVVLTGFRADATRLMGACDVFALASKWEGLPVALMEALALGLPIVATNVGGVGETLRDGRDAVLVPPGNAVAMANALEHVLTDPAKRAALASAADARAGEFDVMRAVRRLEQVYSQVATRVEHPASPQAVPAPEPAKPSRRPSIDGLEIRTATTQDRPAILELCRNSLGWGDDDRFEQLFAWKHDQNAFGPSPTWVAVDSGRIVALRAFMRWEFVRGNTVLRAVRAVDTATHPDYQGKGLFTRLTMRGLDEMQGDGVDFVFNSPNAQSRPGYIKMGWQVVGRVPAATHLTRPTAILRTARARTAAEHWSLPVDIGQPAAAWIATGAWKALVHQPADVRELRTRLDDNVLAWRYGGALLHYRAVFDDRSAAIIRVRRRGPATEVVLAQTFGDRTAAARLATGAARQLGADHTIRIGFPDLRHGWAPLPGGGPVLTWRRVNEAAMPPLPNWSLSLGDIELF
;
A
#
# COMPACT_ATOMS: atom_id res chain seq x y z
N MET A 1 36.12 -20.83 30.52
CA MET A 1 36.37 -20.24 29.20
C MET A 1 35.15 -19.42 28.84
N THR A 2 35.29 -18.10 28.67
CA THR A 2 34.22 -17.29 28.06
C THR A 2 33.94 -17.83 26.66
N PRO A 3 32.66 -18.04 26.27
CA PRO A 3 32.34 -18.50 24.93
C PRO A 3 32.88 -17.51 23.90
N ALA A 4 33.31 -18.02 22.75
CA ALA A 4 33.74 -17.17 21.64
C ALA A 4 32.58 -16.26 21.20
N PRO A 5 32.85 -15.01 20.77
CA PRO A 5 31.81 -14.08 20.35
C PRO A 5 31.07 -14.61 19.13
N LEU A 6 29.75 -14.40 19.07
CA LEU A 6 28.92 -14.78 17.93
C LEU A 6 29.33 -13.99 16.70
N LYS A 7 29.58 -14.67 15.59
CA LYS A 7 29.95 -14.05 14.32
C LYS A 7 28.70 -13.79 13.47
N VAL A 8 28.37 -12.52 13.24
CA VAL A 8 27.13 -12.10 12.57
C VAL A 8 27.44 -11.40 11.25
N LEU A 9 26.79 -11.85 10.17
CA LEU A 9 26.82 -11.17 8.87
C LEU A 9 25.55 -10.34 8.67
N TRP A 10 25.68 -9.02 8.62
CA TRP A 10 24.61 -8.14 8.17
C TRP A 10 24.52 -8.12 6.66
N VAL A 11 23.30 -8.25 6.10
CA VAL A 11 23.05 -8.23 4.66
C VAL A 11 22.07 -7.11 4.33
N ALA A 12 22.57 -6.06 3.69
CA ALA A 12 21.81 -4.89 3.28
C ALA A 12 21.76 -4.74 1.76
N LYS A 13 20.81 -3.93 1.26
CA LYS A 13 20.78 -3.57 -0.17
C LYS A 13 21.90 -2.58 -0.54
N GLY A 14 22.20 -1.64 0.35
CA GLY A 14 23.25 -0.64 0.20
C GLY A 14 23.52 0.04 1.54
N LEU A 15 24.59 0.82 1.59
CA LEU A 15 25.07 1.65 2.70
C LEU A 15 25.03 3.13 2.30
N GLY A 16 23.89 3.58 1.77
CA GLY A 16 23.68 4.98 1.39
C GLY A 16 23.44 5.88 2.61
N PRO A 17 23.25 7.20 2.43
CA PRO A 17 23.05 8.16 3.52
C PRO A 17 21.61 8.13 4.08
N GLY A 18 20.95 6.97 4.06
CA GLY A 18 19.58 6.82 4.55
C GLY A 18 19.54 6.56 6.06
N GLY A 19 18.42 6.89 6.70
CA GLY A 19 18.28 6.73 8.15
C GLY A 19 18.46 5.29 8.63
N ALA A 20 17.94 4.31 7.90
CA ALA A 20 18.09 2.88 8.24
C ALA A 20 19.57 2.44 8.23
N GLU A 21 20.35 2.93 7.27
CA GLU A 21 21.78 2.64 7.18
C GLU A 21 22.58 3.36 8.27
N HIS A 22 22.20 4.57 8.69
CA HIS A 22 22.80 5.24 9.85
C HIS A 22 22.54 4.50 11.17
N LEU A 23 21.36 3.89 11.33
CA LEU A 23 21.04 3.05 12.48
C LEU A 23 21.93 1.80 12.55
N LEU A 24 22.41 1.26 11.41
CA LEU A 24 23.40 0.18 11.41
C LEU A 24 24.74 0.65 11.96
N VAL A 25 25.18 1.85 11.57
CA VAL A 25 26.43 2.43 12.09
C VAL A 25 26.34 2.66 13.60
N ALA A 26 25.22 3.23 14.07
CA ALA A 26 24.98 3.43 15.50
C ALA A 26 24.95 2.10 16.27
N ALA A 27 24.29 1.07 15.72
CA ALA A 27 24.30 -0.25 16.34
C ALA A 27 25.71 -0.86 16.37
N ALA A 28 26.47 -0.75 15.27
CA ALA A 28 27.83 -1.28 15.15
C ALA A 28 28.81 -0.64 16.14
N SER A 29 28.70 0.66 16.42
CA SER A 29 29.54 1.34 17.41
C SER A 29 29.21 0.96 18.85
N THR A 30 28.06 0.34 19.08
CA THR A 30 27.47 0.11 20.40
C THR A 30 27.54 -1.35 20.83
N HIS A 31 27.61 -2.28 19.88
CA HIS A 31 27.69 -3.72 20.15
C HIS A 31 28.90 -4.08 21.02
N ASP A 32 28.69 -4.98 21.99
CA ASP A 32 29.78 -5.54 22.76
C ASP A 32 30.53 -6.58 21.92
N ARG A 33 31.75 -6.22 21.50
CA ARG A 33 32.60 -7.06 20.66
C ARG A 33 33.04 -8.36 21.33
N SER A 34 33.01 -8.42 22.66
CA SER A 34 33.28 -9.66 23.40
C SER A 34 32.12 -10.66 23.29
N VAL A 35 30.92 -10.19 22.90
CA VAL A 35 29.71 -10.99 22.73
C VAL A 35 29.40 -11.22 21.24
N VAL A 36 29.57 -10.20 20.39
CA VAL A 36 29.19 -10.24 18.97
C VAL A 36 30.26 -9.59 18.10
N THR A 37 30.71 -10.28 17.06
CA THR A 37 31.54 -9.71 15.98
C THR A 37 30.70 -9.56 14.71
N ILE A 38 30.85 -8.44 14.01
CA ILE A 38 29.98 -8.07 12.89
C ILE A 38 30.79 -7.89 11.61
N GLU A 39 30.31 -8.49 10.52
CA GLU A 39 30.70 -8.15 9.16
C GLU A 39 29.46 -7.66 8.40
N CYS A 40 29.62 -6.78 7.41
CA CYS A 40 28.51 -6.22 6.64
C CYS A 40 28.68 -6.47 5.15
N ALA A 41 27.68 -7.07 4.51
CA ALA A 41 27.61 -7.24 3.06
C ALA A 41 26.50 -6.38 2.45
N TYR A 42 26.80 -5.74 1.32
CA TYR A 42 25.84 -4.88 0.60
C TYR A 42 25.90 -5.08 -0.92
N VAL A 43 24.78 -4.82 -1.61
CA VAL A 43 24.64 -5.17 -3.03
C VAL A 43 24.98 -4.02 -3.99
N LEU A 44 24.67 -2.78 -3.66
CA LEU A 44 24.77 -1.64 -4.58
C LEU A 44 26.09 -0.86 -4.41
N PRO A 45 27.07 -0.96 -5.34
CA PRO A 45 28.40 -0.37 -5.17
C PRO A 45 28.42 1.16 -5.09
N TRP A 46 27.47 1.87 -5.72
CA TRP A 46 27.36 3.34 -5.63
C TRP A 46 26.60 3.83 -4.39
N LYS A 47 26.27 2.91 -3.47
CA LYS A 47 25.66 3.20 -2.18
C LYS A 47 26.58 2.66 -1.08
N ASP A 48 27.78 3.19 -1.01
CA ASP A 48 28.88 2.79 -0.14
C ASP A 48 29.27 3.91 0.86
N HIS A 49 28.46 4.96 0.98
CA HIS A 49 28.79 6.17 1.71
C HIS A 49 29.11 5.93 3.19
N LEU A 50 28.49 4.90 3.80
CA LEU A 50 28.73 4.51 5.20
C LEU A 50 29.70 3.34 5.36
N ALA A 51 30.26 2.79 4.27
CA ALA A 51 31.18 1.66 4.33
C ALA A 51 32.46 2.00 5.09
N ALA A 52 33.11 3.12 4.73
CA ALA A 52 34.33 3.59 5.41
C ALA A 52 34.10 3.84 6.92
N ARG A 53 32.91 4.31 7.30
CA ARG A 53 32.57 4.56 8.71
C ARG A 53 32.36 3.25 9.49
N LEU A 54 31.82 2.22 8.85
CA LEU A 54 31.76 0.88 9.43
C LEU A 54 33.16 0.27 9.58
N GLU A 55 34.04 0.46 8.59
CA GLU A 55 35.43 -0.04 8.63
C GLU A 55 36.26 0.65 9.72
N GLN A 56 36.05 1.95 9.95
CA GLN A 56 36.62 2.66 11.11
C GLN A 56 36.15 2.11 12.45
N LEU A 57 34.95 1.51 12.48
CA LEU A 57 34.40 0.78 13.61
C LEU A 57 34.78 -0.71 13.57
N ASP A 58 35.81 -1.10 12.82
CA ASP A 58 36.31 -2.47 12.68
C ASP A 58 35.26 -3.47 12.18
N VAL A 59 34.22 -2.99 11.51
CA VAL A 59 33.24 -3.81 10.81
C VAL A 59 33.69 -3.95 9.37
N ARG A 60 34.19 -5.15 9.03
CA ARG A 60 34.60 -5.46 7.65
C ARG A 60 33.40 -5.36 6.71
N THR A 61 33.54 -4.60 5.62
CA THR A 61 32.48 -4.46 4.62
C THR A 61 32.77 -5.26 3.34
N HIS A 62 31.72 -5.79 2.71
CA HIS A 62 31.80 -6.61 1.50
C HIS A 62 30.81 -6.10 0.45
N CYS A 63 31.32 -5.48 -0.62
CA CYS A 63 30.47 -5.15 -1.77
C CYS A 63 30.26 -6.39 -2.67
N LEU A 64 29.01 -6.81 -2.83
CA LEU A 64 28.65 -8.04 -3.55
C LEU A 64 28.58 -7.85 -5.07
N SER A 65 28.58 -6.62 -5.57
CA SER A 65 28.50 -6.28 -7.00
C SER A 65 29.60 -5.32 -7.40
N ASN A 66 30.12 -5.47 -8.63
CA ASN A 66 31.14 -4.55 -9.16
C ASN A 66 30.54 -3.42 -10.02
N ARG A 67 29.29 -3.56 -10.46
CA ARG A 67 28.61 -2.61 -11.36
C ARG A 67 27.09 -2.63 -11.19
N ARG A 68 26.39 -1.66 -11.79
CA ARG A 68 24.92 -1.50 -11.71
C ARG A 68 24.10 -2.72 -12.13
N THR A 69 24.57 -3.46 -13.12
CA THR A 69 23.87 -4.61 -13.71
C THR A 69 24.56 -5.94 -13.40
N ASP A 70 25.26 -6.02 -12.28
CA ASP A 70 25.89 -7.27 -11.87
C ASP A 70 24.84 -8.27 -11.37
N TYR A 71 24.53 -9.30 -12.18
CA TYR A 71 23.61 -10.37 -11.79
C TYR A 71 24.30 -11.50 -11.00
N ARG A 72 25.62 -11.42 -10.79
CA ARG A 72 26.42 -12.46 -10.11
C ARG A 72 26.51 -12.25 -8.60
N TRP A 73 26.02 -11.14 -8.07
CA TRP A 73 26.02 -10.86 -6.62
C TRP A 73 25.45 -11.99 -5.75
N PRO A 74 24.44 -12.79 -6.16
CA PRO A 74 24.00 -13.95 -5.37
C PRO A 74 25.07 -15.02 -5.20
N LEU A 75 25.94 -15.21 -6.22
CA LEU A 75 27.05 -16.14 -6.17
C LEU A 75 28.15 -15.65 -5.22
N HIS A 76 28.41 -14.34 -5.20
CA HIS A 76 29.34 -13.74 -4.25
C HIS A 76 28.81 -13.84 -2.82
N LEU A 77 27.52 -13.56 -2.60
CA LEU A 77 26.88 -13.75 -1.30
C LEU A 77 26.95 -15.21 -0.83
N ARG A 78 26.72 -16.16 -1.74
CA ARG A 78 26.87 -17.58 -1.45
C ARG A 78 28.29 -17.91 -1.00
N ARG A 79 29.31 -17.48 -1.76
CA ARG A 79 30.73 -17.73 -1.42
C ARG A 79 31.08 -17.12 -0.07
N LEU A 80 30.64 -15.89 0.20
CA LEU A 80 30.87 -15.20 1.47
C LEU A 80 30.26 -15.96 2.64
N ILE A 81 28.98 -16.35 2.55
CA ILE A 81 28.31 -17.10 3.63
C ILE A 81 28.99 -18.46 3.85
N HIS A 82 29.41 -19.16 2.79
CA HIS A 82 30.05 -20.48 2.92
C HIS A 82 31.47 -20.40 3.49
N GLY A 83 32.27 -19.40 3.09
CA GLY A 83 33.66 -19.27 3.54
C GLY A 83 33.82 -18.51 4.87
N GLY A 84 32.82 -17.74 5.28
CA GLY A 84 32.91 -16.85 6.44
C GLY A 84 32.61 -17.48 7.79
N HIS A 85 32.07 -18.71 7.83
CA HIS A 85 31.69 -19.43 9.05
C HIS A 85 30.89 -18.56 10.04
N TYR A 86 29.80 -17.96 9.56
CA TYR A 86 28.93 -17.13 10.38
C TYR A 86 28.00 -17.99 11.24
N ASP A 87 27.73 -17.54 12.46
CA ASP A 87 26.69 -18.12 13.33
C ASP A 87 25.31 -17.61 12.92
N ILE A 88 25.24 -16.34 12.50
CA ILE A 88 23.99 -15.65 12.17
C ILE A 88 24.16 -14.81 10.90
N VAL A 89 23.15 -14.86 10.03
CA VAL A 89 22.98 -13.92 8.92
C VAL A 89 21.75 -13.05 9.18
N HIS A 90 21.98 -11.76 9.42
CA HIS A 90 20.94 -10.78 9.72
C HIS A 90 20.58 -9.96 8.48
N LEU A 91 19.32 -10.06 8.05
CA LEU A 91 18.80 -9.50 6.81
C LEU A 91 18.12 -8.15 7.06
N HIS A 92 18.61 -7.09 6.42
CA HIS A 92 18.05 -5.72 6.54
C HIS A 92 17.33 -5.25 5.28
N SER A 93 17.14 -6.14 4.30
CA SER A 93 16.55 -5.75 3.01
C SER A 93 15.80 -6.91 2.35
N PRO A 94 14.61 -6.65 1.77
CA PRO A 94 13.76 -7.73 1.26
C PRO A 94 14.38 -8.58 0.14
N LEU A 95 15.00 -7.97 -0.88
CA LEU A 95 15.55 -8.71 -2.02
C LEU A 95 16.83 -9.49 -1.66
N PRO A 96 17.86 -8.87 -1.06
CA PRO A 96 19.01 -9.61 -0.52
C PRO A 96 18.59 -10.67 0.49
N GLY A 97 17.60 -10.36 1.34
CA GLY A 97 17.07 -11.28 2.34
C GLY A 97 16.45 -12.54 1.74
N ALA A 98 15.60 -12.42 0.72
CA ALA A 98 15.03 -13.59 0.05
C ALA A 98 16.09 -14.50 -0.59
N VAL A 99 17.15 -13.92 -1.15
CA VAL A 99 18.27 -14.66 -1.76
C VAL A 99 19.14 -15.32 -0.68
N ALA A 100 19.50 -14.60 0.38
CA ALA A 100 20.25 -15.13 1.52
C ALA A 100 19.53 -16.33 2.16
N ARG A 101 18.22 -16.21 2.39
CA ARG A 101 17.38 -17.30 2.90
C ARG A 101 17.45 -18.55 2.04
N LEU A 102 17.41 -18.40 0.72
CA LEU A 102 17.53 -19.55 -0.20
C LEU A 102 18.93 -20.16 -0.16
N ILE A 103 19.98 -19.35 -0.15
CA ILE A 103 21.38 -19.80 -0.02
C ILE A 103 21.55 -20.62 1.25
N VAL A 104 21.17 -20.04 2.40
CA VAL A 104 21.28 -20.67 3.72
C VAL A 104 20.43 -21.94 3.79
N ARG A 105 19.22 -21.95 3.21
CA ARG A 105 18.35 -23.13 3.15
C ARG A 105 18.95 -24.29 2.35
N LEU A 106 19.81 -24.02 1.38
CA LEU A 106 20.49 -25.03 0.56
C LEU A 106 21.80 -25.52 1.19
N MET A 107 22.27 -24.91 2.29
CA MET A 107 23.46 -25.36 3.01
C MET A 107 23.18 -26.62 3.87
N PRO A 108 24.21 -27.46 4.11
CA PRO A 108 24.14 -28.55 5.08
C PRO A 108 23.68 -28.06 6.45
N ARG A 109 22.87 -28.85 7.15
CA ARG A 109 22.34 -28.46 8.47
C ARG A 109 23.43 -28.21 9.50
N SER A 110 24.54 -28.93 9.43
CA SER A 110 25.68 -28.83 10.36
C SER A 110 26.47 -27.52 10.26
N THR A 111 26.34 -26.79 9.16
CA THR A 111 27.11 -25.56 8.89
C THR A 111 26.21 -24.36 8.58
N ARG A 112 24.90 -24.49 8.82
CA ARG A 112 23.92 -23.47 8.45
C ARG A 112 23.83 -22.39 9.54
N PRO A 113 24.06 -21.11 9.21
CA PRO A 113 23.80 -20.01 10.15
C PRO A 113 22.30 -19.85 10.46
N ALA A 114 21.98 -19.32 11.63
CA ALA A 114 20.65 -18.81 11.93
C ALA A 114 20.34 -17.55 11.08
N LEU A 115 19.07 -17.33 10.80
CA LEU A 115 18.54 -16.23 10.01
C LEU A 115 17.72 -15.32 10.91
N VAL A 116 18.13 -14.06 10.97
CA VAL A 116 17.37 -12.98 11.61
C VAL A 116 16.98 -11.97 10.53
N CYS A 117 15.79 -11.39 10.57
CA CYS A 117 15.38 -10.36 9.62
C CYS A 117 14.87 -9.12 10.35
N THR A 118 15.42 -7.94 10.02
CA THR A 118 14.84 -6.66 10.42
C THR A 118 14.20 -5.98 9.21
N GLU A 119 12.91 -5.73 9.31
CA GLU A 119 12.14 -4.99 8.32
C GLU A 119 12.09 -3.50 8.67
N HIS A 120 12.57 -2.65 7.75
CA HIS A 120 12.68 -1.19 7.94
C HIS A 120 11.52 -0.43 7.30
N ASN A 121 10.82 -1.03 6.35
CA ASN A 121 9.78 -0.37 5.58
C ASN A 121 8.51 -1.22 5.53
N THR A 122 7.37 -0.57 5.37
CA THR A 122 6.11 -1.30 5.22
C THR A 122 6.15 -2.14 3.94
N TRP A 123 5.69 -3.39 4.00
CA TRP A 123 5.68 -4.30 2.84
C TRP A 123 4.94 -3.69 1.64
N GLY A 124 4.00 -2.78 1.88
CA GLY A 124 3.30 -1.99 0.86
C GLY A 124 4.24 -1.32 -0.15
N THR A 125 5.37 -0.82 0.32
CA THR A 125 6.38 -0.10 -0.48
C THR A 125 7.28 -1.01 -1.31
N HIS A 126 7.40 -2.28 -0.95
CA HIS A 126 8.24 -3.24 -1.66
C HIS A 126 7.63 -3.68 -3.00
N HIS A 127 8.51 -3.92 -3.98
CA HIS A 127 8.11 -4.49 -5.26
C HIS A 127 7.37 -5.82 -5.07
N ARG A 128 6.33 -6.07 -5.88
CA ARG A 128 5.41 -7.21 -5.73
C ARG A 128 6.13 -8.56 -5.70
N LEU A 129 7.14 -8.74 -6.54
CA LEU A 129 7.93 -9.97 -6.61
C LEU A 129 8.74 -10.18 -5.32
N THR A 130 9.34 -9.10 -4.80
CA THR A 130 10.13 -9.14 -3.57
C THR A 130 9.26 -9.45 -2.37
N ARG A 131 8.05 -8.88 -2.30
CA ARG A 131 7.05 -9.24 -1.28
C ARG A 131 6.69 -10.73 -1.31
N TRP A 132 6.43 -11.26 -2.50
CA TRP A 132 6.06 -12.67 -2.66
C TRP A 132 7.23 -13.59 -2.25
N ALA A 133 8.44 -13.25 -2.68
CA ALA A 133 9.64 -13.97 -2.28
C ALA A 133 9.80 -13.98 -0.75
N ASN A 134 9.72 -12.82 -0.09
CA ASN A 134 9.81 -12.73 1.38
C ASN A 134 8.69 -13.52 2.08
N ARG A 135 7.46 -13.44 1.59
CA ARG A 135 6.34 -14.23 2.12
C ARG A 135 6.60 -15.74 2.06
N LEU A 136 7.23 -16.23 0.98
CA LEU A 136 7.51 -17.65 0.81
C LEU A 136 8.72 -18.12 1.61
N THR A 137 9.79 -17.32 1.63
CA THR A 137 11.08 -17.67 2.21
C THR A 137 11.16 -17.35 3.70
N GLY A 138 10.40 -16.37 4.19
CA GLY A 138 10.45 -15.91 5.58
C GLY A 138 9.99 -16.93 6.62
N ARG A 139 9.48 -18.08 6.17
CA ARG A 139 9.26 -19.24 7.05
C ARG A 139 10.56 -19.79 7.64
N TRP A 140 11.70 -19.54 6.99
CA TRP A 140 13.02 -20.05 7.37
C TRP A 140 13.77 -19.16 8.37
N ASP A 141 13.25 -17.98 8.68
CA ASP A 141 13.82 -17.09 9.69
C ASP A 141 13.57 -17.66 11.10
N GLN A 142 14.58 -17.54 11.97
CA GLN A 142 14.48 -17.92 13.39
C GLN A 142 13.94 -16.76 14.23
N ALA A 143 14.19 -15.52 13.82
CA ALA A 143 13.63 -14.32 14.43
C ALA A 143 13.34 -13.24 13.37
N ASP A 144 12.24 -12.52 13.57
CA ASP A 144 11.83 -11.40 12.74
C ASP A 144 11.62 -10.17 13.62
N ILE A 145 12.11 -9.02 13.15
CA ILE A 145 12.06 -7.75 13.83
C ILE A 145 11.43 -6.73 12.88
N ALA A 146 10.53 -5.91 13.40
CA ALA A 146 9.98 -4.76 12.71
C ALA A 146 10.37 -3.49 13.46
N VAL A 147 10.81 -2.46 12.75
CA VAL A 147 11.24 -1.20 13.38
C VAL A 147 10.08 -0.40 13.98
N THR A 148 8.83 -0.68 13.60
CA THR A 148 7.61 -0.09 14.18
C THR A 148 6.44 -1.09 14.15
N ASP A 149 5.39 -0.82 14.94
CA ASP A 149 4.16 -1.61 14.91
C ASP A 149 3.43 -1.51 13.57
N GLU A 150 3.52 -0.37 12.87
CA GLU A 150 3.03 -0.25 11.50
C GLU A 150 3.75 -1.22 10.54
N VAL A 151 5.09 -1.25 10.60
CA VAL A 151 5.88 -2.16 9.78
C VAL A 151 5.51 -3.60 10.12
N ARG A 152 5.41 -3.95 11.40
CA ARG A 152 4.98 -5.27 11.89
C ARG A 152 3.61 -5.66 11.33
N ARG A 153 2.63 -4.76 11.44
CA ARG A 153 1.27 -4.94 10.89
C ARG A 153 1.25 -5.02 9.37
N SER A 154 2.29 -4.57 8.67
CA SER A 154 2.41 -4.69 7.22
C SER A 154 2.99 -6.05 6.78
N MET A 155 3.76 -6.71 7.65
CA MET A 155 4.35 -8.04 7.38
C MET A 155 3.27 -9.09 7.16
N ARG A 156 3.58 -10.17 6.42
CA ARG A 156 2.61 -11.24 6.12
C ARG A 156 3.24 -12.62 6.25
N GLY A 157 2.39 -13.63 6.42
CA GLY A 157 2.83 -15.01 6.48
C GLY A 157 3.58 -15.33 7.78
N PRO A 158 4.46 -16.34 7.77
CA PRO A 158 5.16 -16.80 8.98
C PRO A 158 5.97 -15.72 9.70
N MET A 159 6.55 -14.77 8.96
CA MET A 159 7.29 -13.66 9.57
C MET A 159 6.39 -12.78 10.44
N ALA A 160 5.16 -12.51 10.00
CA ALA A 160 4.23 -11.67 10.78
C ALA A 160 3.83 -12.32 12.12
N ALA A 161 3.75 -13.66 12.16
CA ALA A 161 3.36 -14.39 13.35
C ALA A 161 4.46 -14.38 14.43
N ARG A 162 5.73 -14.25 14.03
CA ARG A 162 6.88 -14.25 14.95
C ARG A 162 7.53 -12.89 15.14
N ALA A 163 7.19 -11.91 14.31
CA ALA A 163 7.82 -10.60 14.34
C ALA A 163 7.59 -9.94 15.70
N GLU A 164 8.65 -9.37 16.27
CA GLU A 164 8.56 -8.43 17.38
C GLU A 164 8.84 -7.01 16.90
N THR A 165 8.30 -6.02 17.60
CA THR A 165 8.60 -4.62 17.33
C THR A 165 9.82 -4.21 18.14
N LEU A 166 10.90 -3.80 17.46
CA LEU A 166 12.09 -3.24 18.08
C LEU A 166 12.42 -1.93 17.37
N VAL A 167 12.09 -0.81 18.01
CA VAL A 167 12.52 0.50 17.54
C VAL A 167 14.03 0.56 17.66
N HIS A 168 14.71 0.77 16.54
CA HIS A 168 16.14 1.04 16.54
C HIS A 168 16.38 2.42 17.15
N GLY A 169 17.48 2.55 17.90
CA GLY A 169 17.83 3.79 18.57
C GLY A 169 18.98 4.54 17.92
N ILE A 170 19.18 5.78 18.37
CA ILE A 170 20.31 6.65 18.06
C ILE A 170 21.21 6.80 19.29
N ASP A 171 22.42 7.30 19.10
CA ASP A 171 23.26 7.74 20.21
C ASP A 171 22.70 9.08 20.76
N VAL A 172 21.81 8.96 21.75
CA VAL A 172 21.09 10.09 22.33
C VAL A 172 22.06 11.11 22.93
N ALA A 173 23.10 10.65 23.63
CA ALA A 173 24.07 11.53 24.27
C ALA A 173 24.91 12.30 23.24
N ALA A 174 25.41 11.62 22.19
CA ALA A 174 26.19 12.27 21.14
C ALA A 174 25.35 13.27 20.33
N VAL A 175 24.06 12.98 20.13
CA VAL A 175 23.13 13.91 19.46
C VAL A 175 22.78 15.09 20.36
N ALA A 176 22.46 14.87 21.64
CA ALA A 176 22.18 15.94 22.59
C ALA A 176 23.36 16.93 22.71
N ALA A 177 24.59 16.41 22.71
CA ALA A 177 25.81 17.21 22.77
C ALA A 177 25.95 18.21 21.61
N GLN A 178 25.29 17.98 20.47
CA GLN A 178 25.32 18.91 19.33
C GLN A 178 24.71 20.28 19.65
N ARG A 179 23.88 20.40 20.71
CA ARG A 179 23.38 21.69 21.20
C ARG A 179 24.49 22.67 21.58
N ALA A 180 25.68 22.18 21.97
CA ALA A 180 26.83 23.03 22.29
C ALA A 180 27.28 23.90 21.09
N HIS A 181 27.03 23.47 19.85
CA HIS A 181 27.40 24.18 18.63
C HIS A 181 26.37 25.22 18.16
N ARG A 182 25.30 25.46 18.93
CA ARG A 182 24.19 26.32 18.51
C ARG A 182 24.63 27.71 18.06
N ALA A 183 25.48 28.40 18.83
CA ALA A 183 25.91 29.76 18.50
C ALA A 183 26.76 29.80 17.22
N GLU A 184 27.67 28.84 17.07
CA GLU A 184 28.54 28.68 15.90
C GLU A 184 27.74 28.45 14.61
N VAL A 185 26.76 27.54 14.66
CA VAL A 185 25.90 27.23 13.51
C VAL A 185 25.00 28.42 13.14
N ARG A 186 24.46 29.13 14.14
CA ARG A 186 23.63 30.32 13.86
C ARG A 186 24.46 31.41 13.18
N ALA A 187 25.71 31.60 13.58
CA ALA A 187 26.63 32.49 12.86
C ALA A 187 26.91 31.99 11.43
N GLU A 188 27.20 30.70 11.24
CA GLU A 188 27.43 30.07 9.92
C GLU A 188 26.27 30.31 8.94
N LEU A 189 25.03 30.27 9.44
CA LEU A 189 23.81 30.43 8.65
C LEU A 189 23.27 31.88 8.63
N ASN A 190 24.01 32.84 9.16
CA ASN A 190 23.61 34.25 9.31
C ASN A 190 22.23 34.40 9.99
N ILE A 191 22.03 33.66 11.08
CA ILE A 191 20.82 33.68 11.91
C ILE A 191 21.12 34.51 13.15
N GLY A 192 20.34 35.56 13.38
CA GLY A 192 20.45 36.39 14.59
C GLY A 192 20.21 35.61 15.90
N PRO A 193 20.70 36.12 17.05
CA PRO A 193 20.54 35.45 18.34
C PRO A 193 19.07 35.28 18.75
N ASP A 194 18.20 36.22 18.38
CA ASP A 194 16.78 36.24 18.75
C ASP A 194 15.84 35.73 17.64
N GLU A 195 16.38 35.37 16.46
CA GLU A 195 15.56 34.87 15.35
C GLU A 195 14.99 33.47 15.65
N MET A 196 13.69 33.26 15.45
CA MET A 196 13.11 31.92 15.63
C MET A 196 13.40 31.03 14.42
N VAL A 197 13.97 29.85 14.67
CA VAL A 197 14.35 28.90 13.61
C VAL A 197 13.52 27.62 13.68
N VAL A 198 12.86 27.30 12.57
CA VAL A 198 12.19 26.01 12.35
C VAL A 198 13.09 25.11 11.51
N GLY A 199 13.61 24.04 12.09
CA GLY A 199 14.44 23.06 11.41
C GLY A 199 13.62 21.92 10.79
N THR A 200 14.02 21.46 9.61
CA THR A 200 13.54 20.19 9.05
C THR A 200 14.69 19.42 8.40
N VAL A 201 14.79 18.12 8.69
CA VAL A 201 15.82 17.24 8.12
C VAL A 201 15.14 16.11 7.38
N ALA A 202 15.13 16.24 6.06
CA ALA A 202 14.35 15.37 5.18
C ALA A 202 14.82 15.46 3.73
N ASN A 203 14.83 14.32 3.03
CA ASN A 203 15.14 14.31 1.60
C ASN A 203 14.07 15.04 0.76
N PHE A 204 14.46 15.69 -0.34
CA PHE A 204 13.50 16.39 -1.23
C PHE A 204 12.75 15.38 -2.11
N ARG A 205 11.74 14.73 -1.53
CA ARG A 205 10.85 13.76 -2.17
C ARG A 205 9.39 14.08 -1.87
N GLU A 206 8.49 13.59 -2.72
CA GLU A 206 7.05 13.84 -2.62
C GLU A 206 6.47 13.47 -1.26
N GLN A 207 6.99 12.39 -0.67
CA GLN A 207 6.65 11.91 0.67
C GLN A 207 6.75 12.99 1.75
N LYS A 208 7.73 13.90 1.66
CA LYS A 208 8.05 14.88 2.71
C LYS A 208 7.20 16.16 2.67
N ASP A 209 6.41 16.30 1.61
CA ASP A 209 5.45 17.40 1.42
C ASP A 209 6.00 18.82 1.66
N TYR A 210 7.14 19.14 1.06
CA TYR A 210 7.65 20.50 1.06
C TYR A 210 6.61 21.55 0.62
N PRO A 211 5.67 21.30 -0.32
CA PRO A 211 4.58 22.23 -0.60
C PRO A 211 3.71 22.57 0.62
N ASN A 212 3.41 21.60 1.48
CA ASN A 212 2.65 21.82 2.70
C ASN A 212 3.44 22.67 3.71
N LEU A 213 4.72 22.36 3.92
CA LEU A 213 5.60 23.14 4.80
C LEU A 213 5.77 24.58 4.31
N LEU A 214 6.07 24.78 3.02
CA LEU A 214 6.23 26.11 2.44
C LEU A 214 4.92 26.90 2.40
N GLY A 215 3.78 26.23 2.16
CA GLY A 215 2.47 26.86 2.30
C GLY A 215 2.22 27.37 3.72
N SER A 216 2.62 26.60 4.74
CA SER A 216 2.52 27.04 6.13
C SER A 216 3.45 28.23 6.43
N ALA A 217 4.65 28.23 5.85
CA ALA A 217 5.61 29.34 5.96
C ALA A 217 5.07 30.64 5.36
N ARG A 218 4.37 30.54 4.21
CA ARG A 218 3.70 31.69 3.60
C ARG A 218 2.63 32.27 4.53
N ILE A 219 1.79 31.42 5.11
CA ILE A 219 0.73 31.85 6.05
C ILE A 219 1.35 32.52 7.28
N LEU A 220 2.44 32.00 7.83
CA LEU A 220 3.16 32.64 8.93
C LEU A 220 3.72 34.01 8.54
N ALA A 221 4.27 34.14 7.33
CA ALA A 221 4.76 35.41 6.81
C ALA A 221 3.62 36.44 6.64
N ASP A 222 2.47 36.01 6.13
CA ASP A 222 1.27 36.84 5.98
C ASP A 222 0.73 37.34 7.33
N ARG A 223 0.90 36.55 8.39
CA ARG A 223 0.52 36.91 9.77
C ARG A 223 1.56 37.75 10.50
N GLY A 224 2.69 38.06 9.87
CA GLY A 224 3.78 38.82 10.49
C GLY A 224 4.58 38.01 11.53
N VAL A 225 4.44 36.68 11.58
CA VAL A 225 5.23 35.83 12.47
C VAL A 225 6.66 35.73 11.91
N ALA A 226 7.63 36.21 12.69
CA ALA A 226 9.04 36.19 12.32
C ALA A 226 9.66 34.82 12.64
N ALA A 227 9.84 33.99 11.61
CA ALA A 227 10.54 32.72 11.72
C ALA A 227 11.26 32.37 10.41
N ARG A 228 12.43 31.75 10.53
CA ARG A 228 13.23 31.22 9.42
C ARG A 228 13.14 29.70 9.39
N ILE A 229 12.96 29.13 8.21
CA ILE A 229 12.99 27.68 8.00
C ILE A 229 14.36 27.27 7.49
N VAL A 230 14.99 26.31 8.16
CA VAL A 230 16.23 25.66 7.71
C VAL A 230 15.92 24.24 7.30
N ALA A 231 15.98 23.96 5.99
CA ALA A 231 15.70 22.65 5.42
C ALA A 231 16.99 21.96 4.98
N VAL A 232 17.32 20.86 5.66
CA VAL A 232 18.53 20.07 5.42
C VAL A 232 18.17 18.77 4.71
N GLY A 233 18.83 18.52 3.58
CA GLY A 233 18.62 17.29 2.81
C GLY A 233 18.93 17.48 1.34
N GLN A 234 18.79 16.40 0.58
CA GLN A 234 18.94 16.42 -0.88
C GLN A 234 17.87 15.56 -1.51
N GLY A 235 17.55 15.81 -2.78
CA GLY A 235 16.62 14.96 -3.50
C GLY A 235 16.17 15.52 -4.84
N PRO A 236 15.45 14.70 -5.63
CA PRO A 236 15.03 15.07 -6.98
C PRO A 236 14.09 16.28 -7.03
N LEU A 237 13.43 16.63 -5.92
CA LEU A 237 12.51 17.76 -5.86
C LEU A 237 13.15 19.07 -5.40
N GLU A 238 14.46 19.11 -5.10
CA GLU A 238 15.11 20.32 -4.56
C GLU A 238 14.91 21.54 -5.47
N GLY A 239 15.11 21.39 -6.78
CA GLY A 239 14.88 22.48 -7.74
C GLY A 239 13.42 22.97 -7.78
N GLN A 240 12.45 22.05 -7.64
CA GLN A 240 11.03 22.41 -7.56
C GLN A 240 10.70 23.12 -6.25
N THR A 241 11.28 22.67 -5.14
CA THR A 241 11.13 23.31 -3.83
C THR A 241 11.71 24.72 -3.83
N ARG A 242 12.88 24.92 -4.44
CA ARG A 242 13.49 26.25 -4.61
C ARG A 242 12.60 27.19 -5.43
N ALA A 243 12.11 26.73 -6.58
CA ALA A 243 11.18 27.51 -7.41
C ALA A 243 9.87 27.85 -6.66
N LEU A 244 9.39 26.96 -5.81
CA LEU A 244 8.21 27.21 -4.98
C LEU A 244 8.48 28.25 -3.87
N CYS A 245 9.68 28.26 -3.28
CA CYS A 245 10.07 29.32 -2.33
C CYS A 245 10.00 30.69 -3.01
N THR A 246 10.58 30.82 -4.19
CA THR A 246 10.55 32.07 -4.97
C THR A 246 9.14 32.48 -5.36
N LYS A 247 8.32 31.53 -5.83
CA LYS A 247 6.91 31.80 -6.17
C LYS A 247 6.10 32.31 -4.97
N LEU A 248 6.42 31.87 -3.75
CA LEU A 248 5.73 32.27 -2.52
C LEU A 248 6.36 33.51 -1.86
N GLY A 249 7.44 34.07 -2.42
CA GLY A 249 8.19 35.19 -1.85
C GLY A 249 8.84 34.83 -0.51
N LEU A 250 9.41 33.63 -0.42
CA LEU A 250 9.99 33.06 0.80
C LEU A 250 11.53 32.96 0.76
N ASP A 251 12.21 33.52 -0.24
CA ASP A 251 13.65 33.37 -0.43
C ASP A 251 14.46 33.84 0.80
N ASP A 252 14.03 34.92 1.46
CA ASP A 252 14.69 35.45 2.67
C ASP A 252 14.31 34.70 3.95
N ARG A 253 13.32 33.80 3.88
CA ARG A 253 12.77 33.07 5.04
C ARG A 253 13.07 31.58 5.02
N VAL A 254 13.52 31.02 3.90
CA VAL A 254 13.76 29.59 3.74
C VAL A 254 15.17 29.33 3.25
N VAL A 255 15.97 28.69 4.09
CA VAL A 255 17.33 28.26 3.76
C VAL A 255 17.31 26.78 3.37
N LEU A 256 17.53 26.49 2.09
CA LEU A 256 17.72 25.14 1.56
C LEU A 256 19.22 24.83 1.56
N THR A 257 19.73 24.08 2.55
CA THR A 257 21.17 23.87 2.73
C THR A 257 21.78 22.84 1.79
N GLY A 258 20.95 22.04 1.12
CA GLY A 258 21.39 20.83 0.45
C GLY A 258 21.80 19.73 1.45
N PHE A 259 22.54 18.73 0.96
CA PHE A 259 23.05 17.64 1.79
C PHE A 259 24.14 18.12 2.76
N ARG A 260 23.96 17.83 4.05
CA ARG A 260 24.93 18.09 5.11
C ARG A 260 25.14 16.81 5.91
N ALA A 261 26.39 16.40 6.07
CA ALA A 261 26.75 15.23 6.88
C ALA A 261 26.60 15.49 8.39
N ASP A 262 26.61 16.76 8.79
CA ASP A 262 26.45 17.28 10.15
C ASP A 262 25.01 17.77 10.42
N ALA A 263 24.00 17.10 9.86
CA ALA A 263 22.60 17.54 9.97
C ALA A 263 22.11 17.71 11.43
N THR A 264 22.55 16.86 12.36
CA THR A 264 22.22 16.96 13.80
C THR A 264 22.83 18.21 14.45
N ARG A 265 24.04 18.63 14.03
CA ARG A 265 24.66 19.91 14.42
C ARG A 265 23.78 21.09 13.99
N LEU A 266 23.25 21.05 12.76
CA LEU A 266 22.32 22.06 12.26
C LEU A 266 21.00 22.07 13.01
N MET A 267 20.43 20.89 13.29
CA MET A 267 19.21 20.77 14.10
C MET A 267 19.40 21.35 15.50
N GLY A 268 20.57 21.17 16.11
CA GLY A 268 20.88 21.73 17.43
C GLY A 268 20.78 23.26 17.50
N ALA A 269 20.91 23.94 16.36
CA ALA A 269 20.77 25.39 16.23
C ALA A 269 19.32 25.88 16.10
N CYS A 270 18.37 24.96 15.92
CA CYS A 270 16.96 25.28 15.71
C CYS A 270 16.19 25.47 17.03
N ASP A 271 15.04 26.13 16.94
CA ASP A 271 14.13 26.39 18.07
C ASP A 271 12.93 25.44 18.08
N VAL A 272 12.49 25.01 16.89
CA VAL A 272 11.39 24.07 16.69
C VAL A 272 11.77 23.11 15.56
N PHE A 273 11.41 21.84 15.69
CA PHE A 273 11.52 20.88 14.59
C PHE A 273 10.17 20.69 13.90
N ALA A 274 10.15 20.76 12.57
CA ALA A 274 8.94 20.55 11.77
C ALA A 274 9.08 19.38 10.80
N LEU A 275 8.04 18.56 10.71
CA LEU A 275 7.96 17.47 9.73
C LEU A 275 6.57 17.39 9.08
N ALA A 276 6.48 17.80 7.81
CA ALA A 276 5.21 17.97 7.09
C ALA A 276 4.77 16.74 6.26
N SER A 277 5.30 15.56 6.52
CA SER A 277 5.25 14.42 5.59
C SER A 277 3.83 13.91 5.29
N LYS A 278 3.58 13.43 4.06
CA LYS A 278 2.32 12.78 3.65
C LYS A 278 2.18 11.35 4.20
N TRP A 279 3.31 10.65 4.35
CA TRP A 279 3.42 9.32 4.95
C TRP A 279 4.83 9.12 5.50
N GLU A 280 4.97 8.40 6.61
CA GLU A 280 6.28 8.07 7.21
C GLU A 280 6.25 6.74 7.94
N GLY A 281 7.39 6.08 8.04
CA GLY A 281 7.63 5.08 9.08
C GLY A 281 7.94 5.80 10.39
N LEU A 282 9.07 5.46 11.02
CA LEU A 282 9.64 6.26 12.10
C LEU A 282 10.93 6.94 11.59
N PRO A 283 10.90 8.25 11.28
CA PRO A 283 12.07 8.97 10.79
C PRO A 283 13.15 9.09 11.87
N VAL A 284 14.41 8.83 11.52
CA VAL A 284 15.56 9.04 12.43
C VAL A 284 15.65 10.50 12.87
N ALA A 285 15.40 11.46 11.96
CA ALA A 285 15.35 12.88 12.28
C ALA A 285 14.35 13.23 13.40
N LEU A 286 13.30 12.42 13.58
CA LEU A 286 12.38 12.61 14.70
C LEU A 286 13.01 12.20 16.03
N MET A 287 13.73 11.07 16.07
CA MET A 287 14.48 10.64 17.25
C MET A 287 15.57 11.66 17.59
N GLU A 288 16.26 12.18 16.58
CA GLU A 288 17.29 13.22 16.73
C GLU A 288 16.69 14.51 17.30
N ALA A 289 15.49 14.91 16.84
CA ALA A 289 14.80 16.07 17.39
C ALA A 289 14.41 15.87 18.86
N LEU A 290 13.95 14.67 19.24
CA LEU A 290 13.67 14.32 20.63
C LEU A 290 14.95 14.36 21.49
N ALA A 291 16.06 13.78 21.01
CA ALA A 291 17.35 13.80 21.69
C ALA A 291 17.96 15.19 21.84
N LEU A 292 17.64 16.11 20.94
CA LEU A 292 18.00 17.52 21.05
C LEU A 292 17.06 18.30 21.98
N GLY A 293 15.99 17.70 22.50
CA GLY A 293 14.97 18.38 23.28
C GLY A 293 14.27 19.49 22.48
N LEU A 294 14.07 19.30 21.17
CA LEU A 294 13.36 20.27 20.33
C LEU A 294 11.84 20.11 20.52
N PRO A 295 11.08 21.21 20.65
CA PRO A 295 9.63 21.19 20.41
C PRO A 295 9.34 20.69 19.00
N ILE A 296 8.39 19.76 18.85
CA ILE A 296 8.09 19.12 17.56
C ILE A 296 6.70 19.51 17.09
N VAL A 297 6.60 19.93 15.82
CA VAL A 297 5.35 20.05 15.08
C VAL A 297 5.39 19.11 13.89
N ALA A 298 4.48 18.14 13.81
CA ALA A 298 4.55 17.12 12.78
C ALA A 298 3.17 16.70 12.27
N THR A 299 3.12 16.16 11.05
CA THR A 299 1.89 15.55 10.54
C THR A 299 1.59 14.22 11.23
N ASN A 300 0.32 13.95 11.51
CA ASN A 300 -0.14 12.71 12.13
C ASN A 300 -0.22 11.58 11.09
N VAL A 301 0.93 11.01 10.74
CA VAL A 301 1.06 9.96 9.72
C VAL A 301 1.93 8.80 10.18
N GLY A 302 1.53 7.57 9.85
CA GLY A 302 2.29 6.33 10.07
C GLY A 302 2.98 6.26 11.44
N GLY A 303 4.28 5.91 11.44
CA GLY A 303 5.06 5.79 12.67
C GLY A 303 5.29 7.11 13.44
N VAL A 304 5.08 8.28 12.83
CA VAL A 304 5.14 9.58 13.54
C VAL A 304 3.98 9.68 14.52
N GLY A 305 2.75 9.40 14.07
CA GLY A 305 1.55 9.43 14.91
C GLY A 305 1.48 8.32 15.96
N GLU A 306 2.21 7.22 15.74
CA GLU A 306 2.35 6.13 16.72
C GLU A 306 3.37 6.46 17.83
N THR A 307 4.37 7.29 17.50
CA THR A 307 5.50 7.57 18.40
C THR A 307 5.28 8.82 19.25
N LEU A 308 4.70 9.88 18.66
CA LEU A 308 4.44 11.15 19.32
C LEU A 308 3.08 11.18 19.99
N ARG A 309 2.96 11.96 21.07
CA ARG A 309 1.73 12.15 21.85
C ARG A 309 1.29 13.60 21.71
N ASP A 310 0.21 13.80 20.95
CA ASP A 310 -0.33 15.13 20.67
C ASP A 310 -0.63 15.92 21.96
N GLY A 311 -0.18 17.18 21.98
CA GLY A 311 -0.30 18.10 23.10
C GLY A 311 0.61 17.80 24.29
N ARG A 312 1.44 16.75 24.24
CA ARG A 312 2.38 16.39 25.34
C ARG A 312 3.83 16.60 24.96
N ASP A 313 4.31 15.92 23.92
CA ASP A 313 5.70 16.00 23.45
C ASP A 313 5.81 16.49 22.00
N ALA A 314 4.67 16.63 21.31
CA ALA A 314 4.58 17.28 20.01
C ALA A 314 3.20 17.89 19.80
N VAL A 315 3.08 18.72 18.77
CA VAL A 315 1.79 19.14 18.20
C VAL A 315 1.59 18.41 16.88
N LEU A 316 0.54 17.59 16.80
CA LEU A 316 0.23 16.79 15.61
C LEU A 316 -0.86 17.45 14.76
N VAL A 317 -0.62 17.52 13.44
CA VAL A 317 -1.57 18.13 12.49
C VAL A 317 -1.96 17.17 11.36
N PRO A 318 -3.10 17.34 10.69
CA PRO A 318 -3.44 16.53 9.51
C PRO A 318 -2.42 16.72 8.36
N PRO A 319 -2.09 15.66 7.59
CA PRO A 319 -1.22 15.78 6.42
C PRO A 319 -1.87 16.62 5.31
N GLY A 320 -1.05 17.34 4.53
CA GLY A 320 -1.52 18.18 3.43
C GLY A 320 -2.33 19.42 3.82
N ASN A 321 -2.31 19.80 5.10
CA ASN A 321 -3.04 20.97 5.61
C ASN A 321 -2.07 22.07 6.10
N ALA A 322 -1.75 23.00 5.19
CA ALA A 322 -0.80 24.08 5.45
C ALA A 322 -1.30 25.06 6.51
N VAL A 323 -2.61 25.27 6.60
CA VAL A 323 -3.23 26.15 7.60
C VAL A 323 -3.09 25.55 8.99
N ALA A 324 -3.37 24.24 9.15
CA ALA A 324 -3.21 23.56 10.43
C ALA A 324 -1.74 23.55 10.88
N MET A 325 -0.81 23.28 9.95
CA MET A 325 0.63 23.36 10.21
C MET A 325 1.05 24.78 10.63
N ALA A 326 0.56 25.83 9.94
CA ALA A 326 0.86 27.21 10.28
C ALA A 326 0.33 27.59 11.66
N ASN A 327 -0.91 27.23 11.98
CA ASN A 327 -1.50 27.48 13.30
C ASN A 327 -0.69 26.80 14.43
N ALA A 328 -0.27 25.54 14.21
CA ALA A 328 0.53 24.81 15.18
C ALA A 328 1.93 25.43 15.36
N LEU A 329 2.60 25.76 14.25
CA LEU A 329 3.90 26.43 14.28
C LEU A 329 3.80 27.79 14.95
N GLU A 330 2.84 28.65 14.58
CA GLU A 330 2.64 29.97 15.18
C GLU A 330 2.46 29.86 16.69
N HIS A 331 1.61 28.94 17.14
CA HIS A 331 1.34 28.76 18.55
C HIS A 331 2.59 28.29 19.33
N VAL A 332 3.42 27.41 18.75
CA VAL A 332 4.70 27.01 19.36
C VAL A 332 5.74 28.15 19.26
N LEU A 333 5.77 28.92 18.18
CA LEU A 333 6.73 30.00 17.97
C LEU A 333 6.43 31.24 18.84
N THR A 334 5.18 31.46 19.22
CA THR A 334 4.76 32.65 19.98
C THR A 334 4.52 32.40 21.47
N ASP A 335 4.46 31.14 21.92
CA ASP A 335 4.28 30.76 23.32
C ASP A 335 5.56 30.09 23.91
N PRO A 336 6.39 30.85 24.66
CA PRO A 336 7.61 30.33 25.27
C PRO A 336 7.35 29.23 26.31
N ALA A 337 6.26 29.33 27.07
CA ALA A 337 5.93 28.34 28.09
C ALA A 337 5.58 27.00 27.45
N LYS A 338 4.79 27.04 26.37
CA LYS A 338 4.48 25.84 25.59
C LYS A 338 5.72 25.24 24.94
N ARG A 339 6.63 26.05 24.38
CA ARG A 339 7.91 25.52 23.87
C ARG A 339 8.70 24.81 24.95
N ALA A 340 8.87 25.44 26.11
CA ALA A 340 9.64 24.86 27.21
C ALA A 340 9.01 23.53 27.68
N ALA A 341 7.68 23.47 27.78
CA ALA A 341 6.96 22.25 28.12
C ALA A 341 7.18 21.13 27.09
N LEU A 342 7.05 21.42 25.80
CA LEU A 342 7.28 20.45 24.72
C LEU A 342 8.75 19.99 24.68
N ALA A 343 9.70 20.91 24.83
CA ALA A 343 11.14 20.62 24.88
C ALA A 343 11.49 19.68 26.05
N SER A 344 10.98 19.97 27.24
CA SER A 344 11.19 19.12 28.42
C SER A 344 10.56 17.74 28.25
N ALA A 345 9.36 17.66 27.67
CA ALA A 345 8.71 16.39 27.39
C ALA A 345 9.43 15.56 26.31
N ALA A 346 10.03 16.22 25.31
CA ALA A 346 10.85 15.60 24.28
C ALA A 346 12.14 15.01 24.88
N ASP A 347 12.85 15.80 25.70
CA ASP A 347 14.09 15.39 26.38
C ASP A 347 13.86 14.20 27.32
N ALA A 348 12.80 14.24 28.14
CA ALA A 348 12.44 13.15 29.06
C ALA A 348 12.17 11.80 28.35
N ARG A 349 11.85 11.83 27.05
CA ARG A 349 11.59 10.63 26.24
C ARG A 349 12.76 10.21 25.36
N ALA A 350 13.79 11.05 25.22
CA ALA A 350 14.90 10.76 24.33
C ALA A 350 15.53 9.38 24.60
N GLY A 351 15.66 9.00 25.89
CA GLY A 351 16.19 7.71 26.32
C GLY A 351 15.38 6.48 25.89
N GLU A 352 14.11 6.65 25.48
CA GLU A 352 13.32 5.56 24.88
C GLU A 352 13.90 5.12 23.53
N PHE A 353 14.60 6.03 22.84
CA PHE A 353 15.20 5.85 21.52
C PHE A 353 16.72 5.69 21.58
N ASP A 354 17.26 5.31 22.74
CA ASP A 354 18.69 5.06 22.89
C ASP A 354 19.13 3.77 22.20
N VAL A 355 20.19 3.86 21.41
CA VAL A 355 20.76 2.73 20.65
C VAL A 355 21.17 1.55 21.55
N MET A 356 21.63 1.79 22.78
CA MET A 356 21.99 0.75 23.75
C MET A 356 20.80 -0.16 24.09
N ARG A 357 19.58 0.38 24.10
CA ARG A 357 18.37 -0.41 24.37
C ARG A 357 18.10 -1.37 23.22
N ALA A 358 18.18 -0.87 21.98
CA ALA A 358 17.97 -1.68 20.79
C ALA A 358 19.04 -2.76 20.63
N VAL A 359 20.31 -2.39 20.83
CA VAL A 359 21.46 -3.30 20.70
C VAL A 359 21.42 -4.42 21.74
N ARG A 360 21.16 -4.12 23.01
CA ARG A 360 21.04 -5.16 24.04
C ARG A 360 19.92 -6.15 23.73
N ARG A 361 18.78 -5.68 23.21
CA ARG A 361 17.70 -6.57 22.79
C ARG A 361 18.12 -7.43 21.59
N LEU A 362 18.84 -6.84 20.63
CA LEU A 362 19.33 -7.54 19.45
C LEU A 362 20.35 -8.63 19.81
N GLU A 363 21.25 -8.37 20.75
CA GLU A 363 22.22 -9.36 21.28
C GLU A 363 21.53 -10.52 22.00
N GLN A 364 20.45 -10.25 22.74
CA GLN A 364 19.60 -11.29 23.31
C GLN A 364 18.96 -12.15 22.22
N VAL A 365 18.42 -11.53 21.17
CA VAL A 365 17.84 -12.26 20.02
C VAL A 365 18.90 -13.13 19.35
N TYR A 366 20.11 -12.61 19.13
CA TYR A 366 21.21 -13.38 18.57
C TYR A 366 21.57 -14.60 19.42
N SER A 367 21.69 -14.42 20.73
CA SER A 367 21.98 -15.51 21.67
C SER A 367 20.88 -16.58 21.67
N GLN A 368 19.61 -16.17 21.60
CA GLN A 368 18.45 -17.08 21.55
C GLN A 368 18.37 -17.88 20.25
N VAL A 369 18.73 -17.31 19.11
CA VAL A 369 18.70 -18.04 17.84
C VAL A 369 19.92 -18.93 17.65
N ALA A 370 21.08 -18.54 18.19
CA ALA A 370 22.30 -19.35 18.15
C ALA A 370 22.16 -20.65 18.97
N THR A 371 21.53 -20.58 20.14
CA THR A 371 21.28 -21.75 21.00
C THR A 371 20.24 -22.74 20.45
N ARG A 372 19.33 -22.30 19.56
CA ARG A 372 18.29 -23.15 18.95
C ARG A 372 18.77 -24.01 17.78
N VAL A 373 20.05 -23.94 17.38
CA VAL A 373 20.59 -24.69 16.23
C VAL A 373 20.94 -26.16 16.59
N GLU A 374 20.93 -26.54 17.87
CA GLU A 374 21.05 -27.94 18.33
C GLU A 374 19.69 -28.72 18.27
N HIS A 375 19.26 -29.14 17.07
CA HIS A 375 18.18 -30.12 16.76
C HIS A 375 16.76 -29.98 17.42
N PRO A 376 15.69 -30.50 16.77
CA PRO A 376 14.37 -29.86 16.81
C PRO A 376 13.45 -30.37 17.92
N ALA A 377 12.73 -29.45 18.57
CA ALA A 377 11.45 -29.71 19.21
C ALA A 377 10.38 -28.80 18.58
N SER A 378 9.20 -29.39 18.32
CA SER A 378 8.01 -28.74 17.77
C SER A 378 7.63 -27.45 18.50
N PRO A 379 7.04 -26.45 17.81
CA PRO A 379 6.65 -25.19 18.43
C PRO A 379 5.50 -25.43 19.41
N GLN A 380 5.76 -25.20 20.70
CA GLN A 380 4.72 -24.96 21.70
C GLN A 380 3.99 -23.66 21.36
N ALA A 381 2.66 -23.72 21.46
CA ALA A 381 1.76 -22.60 21.28
C ALA A 381 2.02 -21.53 22.34
N VAL A 382 2.26 -20.30 21.89
CA VAL A 382 2.16 -19.10 22.74
C VAL A 382 0.69 -18.66 22.73
N PRO A 383 0.09 -18.26 23.87
CA PRO A 383 -1.33 -17.96 23.95
C PRO A 383 -1.69 -16.76 23.08
N ALA A 384 -2.90 -16.78 22.53
CA ALA A 384 -3.46 -15.66 21.80
C ALA A 384 -3.48 -14.40 22.69
N PRO A 385 -3.07 -13.22 22.19
CA PRO A 385 -3.27 -11.99 22.93
C PRO A 385 -4.78 -11.71 23.03
N GLU A 386 -5.24 -11.43 24.24
CA GLU A 386 -6.58 -10.91 24.50
C GLU A 386 -6.85 -9.63 23.68
N PRO A 387 -8.12 -9.39 23.28
CA PRO A 387 -8.47 -8.21 22.52
C PRO A 387 -8.20 -6.94 23.33
N ALA A 388 -7.32 -6.09 22.81
CA ALA A 388 -7.12 -4.75 23.33
C ALA A 388 -8.46 -3.99 23.35
N LYS A 389 -8.81 -3.46 24.54
CA LYS A 389 -9.99 -2.61 24.74
C LYS A 389 -9.96 -1.42 23.78
N PRO A 390 -11.10 -1.03 23.17
CA PRO A 390 -11.14 0.13 22.30
C PRO A 390 -10.94 1.42 23.12
N SER A 391 -10.00 2.26 22.67
CA SER A 391 -9.94 3.66 23.07
C SER A 391 -11.28 4.33 22.75
N ARG A 392 -11.88 5.02 23.73
CA ARG A 392 -13.12 5.81 23.57
C ARG A 392 -13.06 6.66 22.30
N ARG A 393 -13.91 6.32 21.33
CA ARG A 393 -14.21 7.13 20.15
C ARG A 393 -15.29 8.15 20.54
N PRO A 394 -15.37 9.32 19.89
CA PRO A 394 -16.57 10.14 19.96
C PRO A 394 -17.77 9.30 19.52
N SER A 395 -18.89 9.46 20.25
CA SER A 395 -20.12 8.68 20.11
C SER A 395 -20.66 8.69 18.68
N ILE A 396 -21.11 7.51 18.23
CA ILE A 396 -21.92 7.31 17.01
C ILE A 396 -23.33 6.81 17.41
N ASP A 397 -23.67 6.97 18.68
CA ASP A 397 -24.94 6.58 19.28
C ASP A 397 -25.96 7.67 18.93
N GLY A 398 -26.82 7.37 17.97
CA GLY A 398 -27.83 8.31 17.44
C GLY A 398 -28.08 8.22 15.94
N LEU A 399 -27.22 7.54 15.17
CA LEU A 399 -27.45 7.35 13.72
C LEU A 399 -28.55 6.31 13.46
N GLU A 400 -29.53 6.68 12.65
CA GLU A 400 -30.54 5.77 12.14
C GLU A 400 -29.95 4.93 11.00
N ILE A 401 -30.10 3.61 11.07
CA ILE A 401 -29.77 2.70 9.96
C ILE A 401 -31.06 2.05 9.50
N ARG A 402 -31.36 2.16 8.20
CA ARG A 402 -32.54 1.55 7.59
C ARG A 402 -32.29 1.19 6.12
N THR A 403 -33.21 0.42 5.56
CA THR A 403 -33.28 0.16 4.12
C THR A 403 -33.62 1.46 3.38
N ALA A 404 -32.96 1.67 2.24
CA ALA A 404 -33.24 2.80 1.37
C ALA A 404 -34.58 2.60 0.65
N THR A 405 -35.28 3.71 0.43
CA THR A 405 -36.52 3.80 -0.34
C THR A 405 -36.28 4.56 -1.65
N THR A 406 -37.25 4.56 -2.55
CA THR A 406 -37.16 5.33 -3.80
C THR A 406 -37.05 6.84 -3.55
N GLN A 407 -37.61 7.35 -2.45
CA GLN A 407 -37.52 8.76 -2.06
C GLN A 407 -36.09 9.18 -1.67
N ASP A 408 -35.26 8.24 -1.24
CA ASP A 408 -33.86 8.50 -0.88
C ASP A 408 -32.94 8.70 -2.10
N ARG A 409 -33.43 8.44 -3.33
CA ARG A 409 -32.62 8.46 -4.56
C ARG A 409 -31.81 9.74 -4.74
N PRO A 410 -32.37 10.96 -4.63
CA PRO A 410 -31.60 12.18 -4.90
C PRO A 410 -30.43 12.34 -3.92
N ALA A 411 -30.67 12.07 -2.63
CA ALA A 411 -29.65 12.15 -1.58
C ALA A 411 -28.58 11.05 -1.71
N ILE A 412 -28.96 9.85 -2.17
CA ILE A 412 -28.02 8.76 -2.48
C ILE A 412 -27.09 9.15 -3.62
N LEU A 413 -27.64 9.71 -4.71
CA LEU A 413 -26.84 10.14 -5.86
C LEU A 413 -25.89 11.28 -5.49
N GLU A 414 -26.34 12.24 -4.68
CA GLU A 414 -25.50 13.30 -4.14
C GLU A 414 -24.34 12.73 -3.30
N LEU A 415 -24.63 11.79 -2.40
CA LEU A 415 -23.61 11.12 -1.59
C LEU A 415 -22.58 10.37 -2.47
N CYS A 416 -23.05 9.69 -3.52
CA CYS A 416 -22.19 9.00 -4.48
C CYS A 416 -21.31 9.97 -5.27
N ARG A 417 -21.84 11.11 -5.73
CA ARG A 417 -21.03 12.18 -6.37
C ARG A 417 -19.89 12.64 -5.46
N ASN A 418 -20.23 12.93 -4.21
CA ASN A 418 -19.28 13.44 -3.22
C ASN A 418 -18.23 12.39 -2.78
N SER A 419 -18.55 11.09 -2.85
CA SER A 419 -17.71 10.03 -2.26
C SER A 419 -17.03 9.11 -3.27
N LEU A 420 -17.63 8.90 -4.44
CA LEU A 420 -17.15 7.99 -5.49
C LEU A 420 -16.51 8.72 -6.68
N GLY A 421 -16.47 10.05 -6.62
CA GLY A 421 -15.89 10.89 -7.68
C GLY A 421 -16.74 10.90 -8.95
N TRP A 422 -18.06 10.68 -8.84
CA TRP A 422 -18.98 10.92 -9.94
C TRP A 422 -19.10 12.44 -10.08
N GLY A 423 -18.52 13.02 -11.13
CA GLY A 423 -18.72 14.43 -11.45
C GLY A 423 -20.17 14.71 -11.89
N ASP A 424 -20.40 15.87 -12.50
CA ASP A 424 -21.73 16.31 -12.97
C ASP A 424 -22.18 15.61 -14.27
N ASP A 425 -21.92 14.31 -14.41
CA ASP A 425 -22.28 13.51 -15.59
C ASP A 425 -23.56 12.71 -15.32
N ASP A 426 -24.66 13.11 -15.94
CA ASP A 426 -26.00 12.51 -15.77
C ASP A 426 -26.05 11.01 -16.11
N ARG A 427 -25.06 10.49 -16.85
CA ARG A 427 -24.95 9.06 -17.14
C ARG A 427 -24.70 8.23 -15.88
N PHE A 428 -24.18 8.79 -14.79
CA PHE A 428 -24.02 8.07 -13.52
C PHE A 428 -25.35 7.76 -12.84
N GLU A 429 -26.35 8.62 -12.97
CA GLU A 429 -27.70 8.34 -12.48
C GLU A 429 -28.33 7.20 -13.27
N GLN A 430 -28.22 7.25 -14.60
CA GLN A 430 -28.69 6.17 -15.48
C GLN A 430 -27.95 4.85 -15.18
N LEU A 431 -26.64 4.91 -14.93
CA LEU A 431 -25.83 3.76 -14.54
C LEU A 431 -26.29 3.20 -13.19
N PHE A 432 -26.57 4.05 -12.20
CA PHE A 432 -27.06 3.63 -10.89
C PHE A 432 -28.43 2.95 -11.01
N ALA A 433 -29.37 3.54 -11.78
CA ALA A 433 -30.67 2.93 -12.04
C ALA A 433 -30.54 1.58 -12.78
N TRP A 434 -29.67 1.50 -13.78
CA TRP A 434 -29.38 0.27 -14.51
C TRP A 434 -28.83 -0.84 -13.60
N LYS A 435 -27.91 -0.51 -12.67
CA LYS A 435 -27.32 -1.46 -11.72
C LYS A 435 -28.31 -1.91 -10.65
N HIS A 436 -29.09 -0.99 -10.11
CA HIS A 436 -29.80 -1.24 -8.86
C HIS A 436 -31.29 -1.42 -9.00
N ASP A 437 -31.92 -0.80 -10.00
CA ASP A 437 -33.37 -0.80 -10.13
C ASP A 437 -33.80 -1.76 -11.25
N GLN A 438 -33.05 -1.75 -12.35
CA GLN A 438 -33.36 -2.49 -13.57
C GLN A 438 -32.63 -3.83 -13.67
N ASN A 439 -31.90 -4.24 -12.63
CA ASN A 439 -31.15 -5.48 -12.62
C ASN A 439 -32.06 -6.68 -12.92
N ALA A 440 -31.69 -7.49 -13.91
CA ALA A 440 -32.44 -8.67 -14.35
C ALA A 440 -32.63 -9.72 -13.22
N PHE A 441 -31.76 -9.74 -12.21
CA PHE A 441 -31.88 -10.61 -11.03
C PHE A 441 -32.72 -9.99 -9.90
N GLY A 442 -33.36 -8.85 -10.16
CA GLY A 442 -34.19 -8.09 -9.24
C GLY A 442 -33.47 -6.88 -8.60
N PRO A 443 -34.24 -5.93 -8.01
CA PRO A 443 -33.68 -4.73 -7.41
C PRO A 443 -32.64 -5.02 -6.32
N SER A 444 -31.63 -4.15 -6.24
CA SER A 444 -30.54 -4.27 -5.27
C SER A 444 -31.00 -3.84 -3.88
N PRO A 445 -31.02 -4.74 -2.87
CA PRO A 445 -31.21 -4.30 -1.50
C PRO A 445 -30.08 -3.33 -1.09
N THR A 446 -30.50 -2.24 -0.45
CA THR A 446 -29.66 -1.07 -0.19
C THR A 446 -29.94 -0.53 1.19
N TRP A 447 -28.88 -0.26 1.97
CA TRP A 447 -28.97 0.29 3.31
C TRP A 447 -28.28 1.66 3.39
N VAL A 448 -28.87 2.54 4.17
CA VAL A 448 -28.36 3.89 4.42
C VAL A 448 -28.17 4.12 5.92
N ALA A 449 -27.19 4.95 6.25
CA ALA A 449 -27.08 5.55 7.57
C ALA A 449 -27.51 7.02 7.47
N VAL A 450 -28.37 7.46 8.37
CA VAL A 450 -28.96 8.79 8.41
C VAL A 450 -28.54 9.49 9.71
N ASP A 451 -28.01 10.70 9.57
CA ASP A 451 -27.73 11.62 10.69
C ASP A 451 -28.63 12.84 10.53
N SER A 452 -29.51 13.10 11.51
CA SER A 452 -30.32 14.32 11.56
C SER A 452 -31.08 14.61 10.24
N GLY A 453 -31.65 13.56 9.63
CA GLY A 453 -32.38 13.63 8.36
C GLY A 453 -31.52 13.59 7.08
N ARG A 454 -30.19 13.57 7.18
CA ARG A 454 -29.26 13.52 6.04
C ARG A 454 -28.66 12.13 5.87
N ILE A 455 -28.62 11.60 4.64
CA ILE A 455 -27.94 10.33 4.34
C ILE A 455 -26.41 10.54 4.33
N VAL A 456 -25.71 9.84 5.22
CA VAL A 456 -24.26 9.98 5.44
C VAL A 456 -23.46 8.76 5.03
N ALA A 457 -24.10 7.61 4.80
CA ALA A 457 -23.46 6.42 4.23
C ALA A 457 -24.46 5.55 3.46
N LEU A 458 -23.94 4.80 2.49
CA LEU A 458 -24.68 3.92 1.59
C LEU A 458 -23.97 2.58 1.44
N ARG A 459 -24.75 1.50 1.40
CA ARG A 459 -24.28 0.18 1.00
C ARG A 459 -25.33 -0.54 0.15
N ALA A 460 -25.00 -0.80 -1.12
CA ALA A 460 -25.85 -1.58 -2.03
C ALA A 460 -25.30 -3.01 -2.24
N PHE A 461 -26.21 -3.97 -2.38
CA PHE A 461 -25.89 -5.35 -2.73
C PHE A 461 -26.68 -5.76 -3.96
N MET A 462 -25.99 -5.92 -5.08
CA MET A 462 -26.60 -6.25 -6.36
C MET A 462 -26.90 -7.73 -6.45
N ARG A 463 -28.16 -8.09 -6.71
CA ARG A 463 -28.58 -9.49 -6.88
C ARG A 463 -27.92 -10.11 -8.11
N TRP A 464 -27.62 -11.40 -8.01
CA TRP A 464 -26.98 -12.18 -9.07
C TRP A 464 -27.42 -13.64 -8.97
N GLU A 465 -27.48 -14.36 -10.09
CA GLU A 465 -27.69 -15.81 -10.06
C GLU A 465 -26.59 -16.55 -10.81
N PHE A 466 -26.12 -17.63 -10.21
CA PHE A 466 -25.23 -18.58 -10.85
C PHE A 466 -25.92 -19.92 -11.08
N VAL A 467 -25.47 -20.66 -12.08
CA VAL A 467 -25.86 -22.04 -12.33
C VAL A 467 -24.65 -22.94 -12.07
N ARG A 468 -24.88 -24.02 -11.32
CA ARG A 468 -23.93 -25.12 -11.10
C ARG A 468 -24.66 -26.45 -11.34
N GLY A 469 -24.32 -27.14 -12.42
CA GLY A 469 -25.13 -28.26 -12.91
C GLY A 469 -26.56 -27.81 -13.21
N ASN A 470 -27.55 -28.45 -12.56
CA ASN A 470 -28.96 -28.07 -12.68
C ASN A 470 -29.45 -27.18 -11.52
N THR A 471 -28.55 -26.73 -10.65
CA THR A 471 -28.90 -25.93 -9.47
C THR A 471 -28.65 -24.45 -9.74
N VAL A 472 -29.65 -23.62 -9.45
CA VAL A 472 -29.51 -22.16 -9.41
C VAL A 472 -29.09 -21.75 -8.00
N LEU A 473 -28.01 -21.00 -7.91
CA LEU A 473 -27.49 -20.42 -6.67
C LEU A 473 -27.72 -18.91 -6.70
N ARG A 474 -28.41 -18.40 -5.69
CA ARG A 474 -28.69 -16.97 -5.50
C ARG A 474 -27.50 -16.32 -4.83
N ALA A 475 -26.93 -15.33 -5.48
CA ALA A 475 -25.80 -14.58 -4.94
C ALA A 475 -26.13 -13.09 -4.88
N VAL A 476 -25.33 -12.37 -4.11
CA VAL A 476 -25.27 -10.91 -4.22
C VAL A 476 -23.84 -10.47 -4.42
N ARG A 477 -23.68 -9.31 -5.05
CA ARG A 477 -22.40 -8.64 -5.21
C ARG A 477 -22.43 -7.30 -4.49
N ALA A 478 -21.49 -7.11 -3.59
CA ALA A 478 -21.33 -5.85 -2.88
C ALA A 478 -20.77 -4.77 -3.82
N VAL A 479 -21.61 -3.87 -4.28
CA VAL A 479 -21.30 -2.78 -5.23
C VAL A 479 -21.67 -1.43 -4.61
N ASP A 480 -21.12 -0.33 -5.16
CA ASP A 480 -21.45 1.06 -4.81
C ASP A 480 -21.57 1.34 -3.30
N THR A 481 -20.46 1.79 -2.72
CA THR A 481 -20.34 2.03 -1.28
C THR A 481 -19.79 3.41 -1.04
N ALA A 482 -20.61 4.26 -0.45
CA ALA A 482 -20.27 5.64 -0.17
C ALA A 482 -20.34 5.91 1.34
N THR A 483 -19.44 6.72 1.83
CA THR A 483 -19.47 7.26 3.19
C THR A 483 -19.01 8.69 3.10
N HIS A 484 -19.87 9.60 3.54
CA HIS A 484 -19.61 11.04 3.51
C HIS A 484 -18.25 11.32 4.18
N PRO A 485 -17.40 12.22 3.63
CA PRO A 485 -16.05 12.46 4.12
C PRO A 485 -15.95 12.61 5.65
N ASP A 486 -16.85 13.39 6.25
CA ASP A 486 -16.91 13.64 7.70
C ASP A 486 -17.24 12.40 8.56
N TYR A 487 -17.67 11.30 7.93
CA TYR A 487 -18.08 10.06 8.57
C TYR A 487 -17.16 8.87 8.22
N GLN A 488 -16.09 9.10 7.44
CA GLN A 488 -15.10 8.07 7.12
C GLN A 488 -14.31 7.66 8.38
N GLY A 489 -13.90 6.39 8.44
CA GLY A 489 -13.18 5.83 9.59
C GLY A 489 -14.06 5.54 10.83
N LYS A 490 -15.34 5.92 10.83
CA LYS A 490 -16.28 5.70 11.95
C LYS A 490 -16.92 4.30 11.97
N GLY A 491 -16.59 3.41 11.02
CA GLY A 491 -17.07 2.02 11.01
C GLY A 491 -18.46 1.81 10.38
N LEU A 492 -19.06 2.84 9.77
CA LEU A 492 -20.36 2.75 9.08
C LEU A 492 -20.37 1.69 7.97
N PHE A 493 -19.29 1.61 7.19
CA PHE A 493 -19.11 0.58 6.17
C PHE A 493 -19.32 -0.85 6.72
N THR A 494 -18.72 -1.14 7.88
CA THR A 494 -18.83 -2.45 8.53
C THR A 494 -20.25 -2.68 9.05
N ARG A 495 -20.85 -1.69 9.73
CA ARG A 495 -22.22 -1.82 10.26
C ARG A 495 -23.25 -2.09 9.17
N LEU A 496 -23.25 -1.27 8.10
CA LEU A 496 -24.17 -1.43 6.98
C LEU A 496 -23.96 -2.77 6.26
N THR A 497 -22.69 -3.19 6.09
CA THR A 497 -22.39 -4.47 5.44
C THR A 497 -22.87 -5.66 6.27
N MET A 498 -22.62 -5.67 7.58
CA MET A 498 -23.01 -6.79 8.44
C MET A 498 -24.53 -6.88 8.56
N ARG A 499 -25.21 -5.77 8.82
CA ARG A 499 -26.67 -5.74 8.89
C ARG A 499 -27.32 -6.21 7.59
N GLY A 500 -26.83 -5.73 6.44
CA GLY A 500 -27.37 -6.16 5.16
C GLY A 500 -27.19 -7.65 4.89
N LEU A 501 -26.07 -8.24 5.31
CA LEU A 501 -25.88 -9.69 5.20
C LEU A 501 -26.81 -10.50 6.10
N ASP A 502 -27.01 -10.05 7.34
CA ASP A 502 -27.89 -10.74 8.28
C ASP A 502 -29.35 -10.73 7.77
N GLU A 503 -29.82 -9.60 7.24
CA GLU A 503 -31.15 -9.50 6.63
C GLU A 503 -31.28 -10.32 5.34
N MET A 504 -30.26 -10.31 4.46
CA MET A 504 -30.28 -11.10 3.21
C MET A 504 -30.16 -12.61 3.44
N GLN A 505 -29.74 -13.06 4.62
CA GLN A 505 -29.75 -14.48 4.94
C GLN A 505 -31.18 -15.05 4.91
N GLY A 506 -32.17 -14.25 5.35
CA GLY A 506 -33.59 -14.60 5.30
C GLY A 506 -34.20 -14.60 3.88
N ASP A 507 -33.60 -13.85 2.95
CA ASP A 507 -34.03 -13.75 1.54
C ASP A 507 -33.59 -14.96 0.67
N GLY A 508 -32.92 -15.95 1.27
CA GLY A 508 -32.42 -17.13 0.56
C GLY A 508 -31.22 -16.82 -0.34
N VAL A 509 -30.38 -15.84 0.01
CA VAL A 509 -29.08 -15.62 -0.65
C VAL A 509 -28.10 -16.71 -0.20
N ASP A 510 -27.48 -17.41 -1.14
CA ASP A 510 -26.55 -18.48 -0.88
C ASP A 510 -25.16 -17.96 -0.51
N PHE A 511 -24.67 -16.93 -1.22
CA PHE A 511 -23.36 -16.34 -0.92
C PHE A 511 -23.21 -14.91 -1.44
N VAL A 512 -22.18 -14.22 -0.94
CA VAL A 512 -21.78 -12.91 -1.45
C VAL A 512 -20.42 -13.01 -2.10
N PHE A 513 -20.29 -12.54 -3.34
CA PHE A 513 -19.02 -12.48 -4.03
C PHE A 513 -18.65 -11.03 -4.35
N ASN A 514 -17.37 -10.73 -4.48
CA ASN A 514 -16.92 -9.42 -4.92
C ASN A 514 -15.52 -9.46 -5.51
N SER A 515 -15.12 -8.39 -6.20
CA SER A 515 -13.77 -8.15 -6.69
C SER A 515 -13.14 -6.88 -6.06
N PRO A 516 -12.98 -6.83 -4.72
CA PRO A 516 -12.57 -5.61 -4.03
C PRO A 516 -11.17 -5.19 -4.46
N ASN A 517 -10.99 -3.88 -4.62
CA ASN A 517 -9.69 -3.29 -4.92
C ASN A 517 -8.71 -3.48 -3.73
N ALA A 518 -7.44 -3.14 -3.92
CA ALA A 518 -6.42 -3.37 -2.91
C ALA A 518 -6.65 -2.61 -1.59
N GLN A 519 -7.35 -1.47 -1.64
CA GLN A 519 -7.64 -0.60 -0.50
C GLN A 519 -8.82 -1.12 0.33
N SER A 520 -9.90 -1.55 -0.31
CA SER A 520 -11.11 -2.02 0.39
C SER A 520 -11.06 -3.49 0.81
N ARG A 521 -10.29 -4.32 0.09
CA ARG A 521 -10.18 -5.77 0.37
C ARG A 521 -9.85 -6.12 1.82
N PRO A 522 -8.90 -5.47 2.53
CA PRO A 522 -8.66 -5.77 3.95
C PRO A 522 -9.91 -5.62 4.82
N GLY A 523 -10.78 -4.66 4.52
CA GLY A 523 -12.07 -4.49 5.20
C GLY A 523 -12.99 -5.69 5.00
N TYR A 524 -13.13 -6.16 3.76
CA TYR A 524 -13.91 -7.38 3.46
C TYR A 524 -13.36 -8.62 4.17
N ILE A 525 -12.04 -8.82 4.19
CA ILE A 525 -11.43 -9.98 4.87
C ILE A 525 -11.68 -9.94 6.38
N LYS A 526 -11.59 -8.75 7.01
CA LYS A 526 -11.95 -8.59 8.43
C LYS A 526 -13.41 -8.95 8.71
N MET A 527 -14.30 -8.71 7.75
CA MET A 527 -15.71 -9.10 7.83
C MET A 527 -15.94 -10.55 7.35
N GLY A 528 -14.93 -11.43 7.32
CA GLY A 528 -15.14 -12.85 7.03
C GLY A 528 -15.25 -13.22 5.54
N TRP A 529 -14.94 -12.32 4.61
CA TRP A 529 -14.72 -12.74 3.21
C TRP A 529 -13.44 -13.56 3.10
N GLN A 530 -13.50 -14.58 2.26
CA GLN A 530 -12.41 -15.44 1.85
C GLN A 530 -11.95 -15.05 0.44
N VAL A 531 -10.66 -15.23 0.16
CA VAL A 531 -10.13 -15.02 -1.20
C VAL A 531 -10.27 -16.32 -1.97
N VAL A 532 -11.09 -16.30 -3.04
CA VAL A 532 -11.21 -17.43 -3.97
C VAL A 532 -9.94 -17.57 -4.79
N GLY A 533 -9.43 -16.44 -5.29
CA GLY A 533 -8.20 -16.39 -6.07
C GLY A 533 -8.15 -15.18 -6.99
N ARG A 534 -7.08 -15.10 -7.80
CA ARG A 534 -6.95 -14.05 -8.82
C ARG A 534 -7.46 -14.58 -10.15
N VAL A 535 -8.53 -13.99 -10.65
CA VAL A 535 -9.12 -14.36 -11.94
C VAL A 535 -8.06 -14.13 -13.03
N PRO A 536 -7.71 -15.15 -13.83
CA PRO A 536 -6.76 -14.99 -14.93
C PRO A 536 -7.27 -13.96 -15.93
N ALA A 537 -6.39 -13.10 -16.41
CA ALA A 537 -6.71 -12.15 -17.46
C ALA A 537 -5.55 -12.08 -18.47
N ALA A 538 -5.92 -11.95 -19.72
CA ALA A 538 -4.99 -11.92 -20.84
C ALA A 538 -5.25 -10.71 -21.73
N THR A 539 -4.21 -10.28 -22.44
CA THR A 539 -4.28 -9.22 -23.42
C THR A 539 -3.67 -9.66 -24.75
N HIS A 540 -4.26 -9.20 -25.84
CA HIS A 540 -3.78 -9.41 -27.19
C HIS A 540 -3.46 -8.06 -27.82
N LEU A 541 -2.20 -7.82 -28.14
CA LEU A 541 -1.76 -6.59 -28.82
C LEU A 541 -2.09 -6.68 -30.31
N THR A 542 -2.65 -5.63 -30.89
CA THR A 542 -3.00 -5.63 -32.33
C THR A 542 -1.79 -5.36 -33.21
N ARG A 543 -0.81 -4.58 -32.73
CA ARG A 543 0.39 -4.18 -33.47
C ARG A 543 1.58 -3.91 -32.54
N PRO A 544 2.85 -4.06 -32.98
CA PRO A 544 4.02 -3.85 -32.13
C PRO A 544 4.13 -2.44 -31.53
N THR A 545 3.71 -1.41 -32.28
CA THR A 545 3.72 -0.01 -31.83
C THR A 545 2.74 0.27 -30.68
N ALA A 546 1.73 -0.59 -30.50
CA ALA A 546 0.81 -0.52 -29.37
C ALA A 546 1.52 -0.74 -28.02
N ILE A 547 2.63 -1.50 -27.99
CA ILE A 547 3.39 -1.78 -26.77
C ILE A 547 3.80 -0.49 -26.06
N LEU A 548 4.34 0.48 -26.80
CA LEU A 548 4.80 1.76 -26.25
C LEU A 548 3.64 2.63 -25.75
N ARG A 549 2.51 2.65 -26.47
CA ARG A 549 1.31 3.41 -26.07
C ARG A 549 0.64 2.79 -24.85
N THR A 550 0.45 1.49 -24.84
CA THR A 550 -0.13 0.74 -23.70
C THR A 550 0.78 0.76 -22.47
N ALA A 551 2.11 0.77 -22.63
CA ALA A 551 3.06 0.93 -21.51
C ALA A 551 3.06 2.35 -20.91
N ARG A 552 2.80 3.38 -21.72
CA ARG A 552 2.65 4.78 -21.27
C ARG A 552 1.27 5.05 -20.66
N ALA A 553 0.26 4.24 -20.96
CA ALA A 553 -1.08 4.29 -20.39
C ALA A 553 -1.12 3.78 -18.93
N ARG A 554 -0.53 4.54 -17.99
CA ARG A 554 -0.57 4.27 -16.54
C ARG A 554 -1.87 4.74 -15.86
N THR A 555 -2.84 5.23 -16.63
CA THR A 555 -4.16 5.68 -16.15
C THR A 555 -5.18 4.54 -16.15
N ALA A 556 -6.24 4.70 -15.36
CA ALA A 556 -7.42 3.85 -15.45
C ALA A 556 -8.09 4.01 -16.82
N ALA A 557 -8.74 2.96 -17.30
CA ALA A 557 -9.55 3.08 -18.51
C ALA A 557 -10.79 3.92 -18.23
N GLU A 558 -11.26 4.65 -19.23
CA GLU A 558 -12.49 5.42 -19.14
C GLU A 558 -13.69 4.51 -18.86
N HIS A 559 -14.66 5.03 -18.09
CA HIS A 559 -15.87 4.29 -17.73
C HIS A 559 -16.73 4.03 -18.99
N TRP A 560 -16.90 5.06 -19.80
CA TRP A 560 -17.78 5.10 -20.96
C TRP A 560 -17.10 4.54 -22.21
N SER A 561 -17.89 3.88 -23.04
CA SER A 561 -17.41 3.31 -24.29
C SER A 561 -17.33 4.37 -25.38
N LEU A 562 -16.39 4.18 -26.30
CA LEU A 562 -16.37 4.91 -27.57
C LEU A 562 -17.48 4.36 -28.47
N PRO A 563 -18.29 5.22 -29.11
CA PRO A 563 -19.22 4.78 -30.14
C PRO A 563 -18.40 4.28 -31.34
N VAL A 564 -18.62 3.03 -31.72
CA VAL A 564 -17.95 2.38 -32.85
C VAL A 564 -18.96 1.63 -33.70
N ASP A 565 -18.72 1.58 -35.00
CA ASP A 565 -19.54 0.82 -35.93
C ASP A 565 -18.80 -0.43 -36.41
N ILE A 566 -18.85 -1.47 -35.57
CA ILE A 566 -18.27 -2.79 -35.85
C ILE A 566 -19.27 -3.87 -35.49
N GLY A 567 -19.43 -4.89 -36.33
CA GLY A 567 -20.50 -5.90 -36.16
C GLY A 567 -21.87 -5.21 -36.05
N GLN A 568 -22.74 -5.70 -35.17
CA GLN A 568 -24.04 -5.07 -34.91
C GLN A 568 -24.21 -4.68 -33.43
N PRO A 569 -25.14 -3.78 -33.08
CA PRO A 569 -25.49 -3.51 -31.68
C PRO A 569 -25.81 -4.81 -30.95
N ALA A 570 -25.22 -5.02 -29.76
CA ALA A 570 -25.42 -6.27 -29.02
C ALA A 570 -26.89 -6.53 -28.72
N ALA A 571 -27.67 -5.47 -28.42
CA ALA A 571 -29.12 -5.53 -28.25
C ALA A 571 -29.83 -6.19 -29.45
N ALA A 572 -29.51 -5.75 -30.67
CA ALA A 572 -30.13 -6.24 -31.90
C ALA A 572 -29.76 -7.70 -32.16
N TRP A 573 -28.50 -8.09 -31.92
CA TRP A 573 -28.09 -9.48 -32.04
C TRP A 573 -28.78 -10.38 -31.02
N ILE A 574 -28.84 -9.96 -29.75
CA ILE A 574 -29.48 -10.72 -28.67
C ILE A 574 -30.97 -10.95 -29.00
N ALA A 575 -31.66 -9.93 -29.52
CA ALA A 575 -33.06 -10.00 -29.91
C ALA A 575 -33.35 -11.05 -31.00
N THR A 576 -32.36 -11.40 -31.85
CA THR A 576 -32.51 -12.47 -32.85
C THR A 576 -32.61 -13.86 -32.24
N GLY A 577 -32.19 -14.04 -30.98
CA GLY A 577 -32.11 -15.34 -30.32
C GLY A 577 -30.97 -16.25 -30.80
N ALA A 578 -30.14 -15.82 -31.75
CA ALA A 578 -29.05 -16.62 -32.32
C ALA A 578 -28.06 -17.16 -31.26
N TRP A 579 -27.88 -16.42 -30.17
CA TRP A 579 -27.02 -16.80 -29.05
C TRP A 579 -27.42 -18.14 -28.40
N LYS A 580 -28.72 -18.50 -28.43
CA LYS A 580 -29.25 -19.72 -27.78
C LYS A 580 -28.65 -20.99 -28.37
N ALA A 581 -28.45 -21.02 -29.69
CA ALA A 581 -27.82 -22.14 -30.39
C ALA A 581 -26.31 -22.27 -30.10
N LEU A 582 -25.68 -21.18 -29.63
CA LEU A 582 -24.25 -21.11 -29.36
C LEU A 582 -23.90 -21.33 -27.88
N VAL A 583 -24.90 -21.45 -26.99
CA VAL A 583 -24.66 -21.76 -25.57
C VAL A 583 -24.51 -23.25 -25.38
N HIS A 584 -23.30 -23.69 -25.09
CA HIS A 584 -23.01 -25.08 -24.75
C HIS A 584 -23.17 -25.36 -23.25
N GLN A 585 -23.58 -26.59 -22.95
CA GLN A 585 -23.57 -27.09 -21.58
C GLN A 585 -22.13 -27.15 -21.03
N PRO A 586 -21.97 -26.99 -19.70
CA PRO A 586 -20.68 -27.16 -19.04
C PRO A 586 -20.04 -28.50 -19.37
N ALA A 587 -18.73 -28.48 -19.64
CA ALA A 587 -17.94 -29.71 -19.65
C ALA A 587 -17.70 -30.26 -18.23
N ASP A 588 -17.78 -29.40 -17.20
CA ASP A 588 -17.67 -29.76 -15.79
C ASP A 588 -18.93 -29.31 -15.05
N VAL A 589 -19.68 -30.26 -14.46
CA VAL A 589 -20.91 -29.98 -13.69
C VAL A 589 -20.66 -29.11 -12.45
N ARG A 590 -19.41 -29.01 -12.00
CA ARG A 590 -19.00 -28.16 -10.87
C ARG A 590 -18.73 -26.71 -11.29
N GLU A 591 -18.71 -26.44 -12.59
CA GLU A 591 -18.54 -25.09 -13.13
C GLU A 591 -19.71 -24.20 -12.69
N LEU A 592 -19.35 -23.05 -12.13
CA LEU A 592 -20.22 -22.00 -11.67
C LEU A 592 -20.17 -20.87 -12.69
N ARG A 593 -21.28 -20.63 -13.37
CA ARG A 593 -21.43 -19.60 -14.43
C ARG A 593 -22.61 -18.71 -14.11
N THR A 594 -22.58 -17.45 -14.53
CA THR A 594 -23.76 -16.58 -14.44
C THR A 594 -24.91 -17.24 -15.20
N ARG A 595 -26.12 -17.20 -14.62
CA ARG A 595 -27.33 -17.64 -15.31
C ARG A 595 -27.62 -16.68 -16.47
N LEU A 596 -27.62 -17.20 -17.69
CA LEU A 596 -27.92 -16.42 -18.88
C LEU A 596 -29.31 -16.79 -19.40
N ASP A 597 -30.12 -15.77 -19.63
CA ASP A 597 -31.37 -15.82 -20.37
C ASP A 597 -31.53 -14.52 -21.19
N ASP A 598 -32.62 -14.42 -21.94
CA ASP A 598 -32.89 -13.24 -22.78
C ASP A 598 -32.92 -11.94 -21.95
N ASN A 599 -33.48 -11.98 -20.73
CA ASN A 599 -33.59 -10.81 -19.86
C ASN A 599 -32.21 -10.38 -19.34
N VAL A 600 -31.40 -11.31 -18.86
CA VAL A 600 -30.04 -11.03 -18.36
C VAL A 600 -29.16 -10.46 -19.47
N LEU A 601 -29.21 -11.02 -20.67
CA LEU A 601 -28.40 -10.53 -21.80
C LEU A 601 -28.87 -9.16 -22.28
N ALA A 602 -30.18 -8.94 -22.42
CA ALA A 602 -30.76 -7.66 -22.80
C ALA A 602 -30.45 -6.57 -21.76
N TRP A 603 -30.62 -6.85 -20.48
CA TRP A 603 -30.23 -5.95 -19.41
C TRP A 603 -28.73 -5.65 -19.45
N ARG A 604 -27.89 -6.69 -19.52
CA ARG A 604 -26.44 -6.54 -19.36
C ARG A 604 -25.76 -5.82 -20.52
N TYR A 605 -26.18 -6.15 -21.74
CA TYR A 605 -25.52 -5.74 -22.98
C TYR A 605 -26.40 -4.92 -23.93
N GLY A 606 -27.70 -4.77 -23.63
CA GLY A 606 -28.63 -4.04 -24.47
C GLY A 606 -28.71 -2.53 -24.20
N GLY A 607 -28.18 -2.07 -23.05
CA GLY A 607 -28.22 -0.66 -22.68
C GLY A 607 -27.33 0.23 -23.56
N ALA A 608 -27.83 1.43 -23.86
CA ALA A 608 -27.13 2.40 -24.71
C ALA A 608 -25.85 2.97 -24.07
N LEU A 609 -25.76 2.99 -22.73
CA LEU A 609 -24.66 3.63 -21.98
C LEU A 609 -23.26 3.12 -22.35
N LEU A 610 -23.14 1.83 -22.65
CA LEU A 610 -21.85 1.16 -22.84
C LEU A 610 -21.61 0.67 -24.27
N HIS A 611 -22.53 0.95 -25.19
CA HIS A 611 -22.40 0.68 -26.63
C HIS A 611 -21.80 -0.69 -26.97
N TYR A 612 -22.28 -1.76 -26.34
CA TYR A 612 -21.81 -3.10 -26.64
C TYR A 612 -22.13 -3.49 -28.09
N ARG A 613 -21.19 -4.18 -28.73
CA ARG A 613 -21.31 -4.70 -30.10
C ARG A 613 -21.16 -6.21 -30.10
N ALA A 614 -21.93 -6.89 -30.94
CA ALA A 614 -21.78 -8.31 -31.22
C ALA A 614 -21.03 -8.49 -32.53
N VAL A 615 -19.94 -9.27 -32.49
CA VAL A 615 -19.21 -9.76 -33.66
C VAL A 615 -19.34 -11.28 -33.67
N PHE A 616 -19.76 -11.85 -34.79
CA PHE A 616 -20.20 -13.24 -34.86
C PHE A 616 -20.00 -13.82 -36.25
N ASP A 617 -19.97 -15.16 -36.30
CA ASP A 617 -20.09 -15.99 -37.48
C ASP A 617 -21.14 -17.09 -37.21
N ASP A 618 -21.25 -18.08 -38.09
CA ASP A 618 -22.25 -19.16 -37.98
C ASP A 618 -22.08 -20.04 -36.73
N ARG A 619 -20.90 -20.05 -36.10
CA ARG A 619 -20.54 -21.01 -35.03
C ARG A 619 -20.07 -20.35 -33.75
N SER A 620 -19.83 -19.05 -33.74
CA SER A 620 -19.23 -18.35 -32.60
C SER A 620 -19.62 -16.89 -32.58
N ALA A 621 -19.69 -16.32 -31.39
CA ALA A 621 -19.96 -14.90 -31.20
C ALA A 621 -19.20 -14.33 -30.01
N ALA A 622 -18.90 -13.03 -30.09
CA ALA A 622 -18.29 -12.26 -29.02
C ALA A 622 -19.03 -10.94 -28.84
N ILE A 623 -19.38 -10.62 -27.60
CA ILE A 623 -19.82 -9.29 -27.21
C ILE A 623 -18.59 -8.51 -26.77
N ILE A 624 -18.38 -7.36 -27.42
CA ILE A 624 -17.25 -6.47 -27.18
C ILE A 624 -17.73 -5.06 -26.86
N ARG A 625 -16.87 -4.28 -26.22
CA ARG A 625 -16.98 -2.82 -26.19
C ARG A 625 -15.60 -2.18 -26.31
N VAL A 626 -15.57 -0.90 -26.67
CA VAL A 626 -14.32 -0.17 -26.93
C VAL A 626 -14.24 1.01 -25.99
N ARG A 627 -13.07 1.27 -25.40
CA ARG A 627 -12.85 2.40 -24.49
C ARG A 627 -11.43 2.96 -24.62
N ARG A 628 -11.20 4.16 -24.09
CA ARG A 628 -9.84 4.72 -23.99
C ARG A 628 -9.19 4.36 -22.67
N ARG A 629 -7.87 4.24 -22.70
CA ARG A 629 -7.00 4.14 -21.54
C ARG A 629 -5.80 5.03 -21.76
N GLY A 630 -5.90 6.29 -21.33
CA GLY A 630 -4.93 7.32 -21.69
C GLY A 630 -4.83 7.43 -23.22
N PRO A 631 -3.64 7.33 -23.83
CA PRO A 631 -3.47 7.41 -25.27
C PRO A 631 -3.81 6.11 -26.03
N ALA A 632 -4.17 5.02 -25.34
CA ALA A 632 -4.42 3.71 -25.94
C ALA A 632 -5.93 3.44 -26.10
N THR A 633 -6.31 2.79 -27.19
CA THR A 633 -7.67 2.28 -27.41
C THR A 633 -7.74 0.79 -27.05
N GLU A 634 -8.62 0.44 -26.12
CA GLU A 634 -8.78 -0.92 -25.59
C GLU A 634 -10.13 -1.53 -26.02
N VAL A 635 -10.08 -2.74 -26.58
CA VAL A 635 -11.28 -3.57 -26.81
C VAL A 635 -11.45 -4.53 -25.63
N VAL A 636 -12.60 -4.49 -24.99
CA VAL A 636 -12.97 -5.40 -23.92
C VAL A 636 -13.78 -6.54 -24.51
N LEU A 637 -13.29 -7.78 -24.40
CA LEU A 637 -14.07 -8.98 -24.70
C LEU A 637 -14.96 -9.31 -23.50
N ALA A 638 -16.22 -8.87 -23.55
CA ALA A 638 -17.14 -8.93 -22.43
C ALA A 638 -17.77 -10.31 -22.26
N GLN A 639 -18.21 -10.94 -23.35
CA GLN A 639 -18.84 -12.28 -23.35
C GLN A 639 -18.49 -13.05 -24.62
N THR A 640 -18.42 -14.38 -24.53
CA THR A 640 -18.20 -15.28 -25.66
C THR A 640 -19.30 -16.34 -25.73
N PHE A 641 -19.69 -16.73 -26.94
CA PHE A 641 -20.61 -17.82 -27.24
C PHE A 641 -19.99 -18.74 -28.31
N GLY A 642 -20.30 -20.03 -28.29
CA GLY A 642 -19.67 -21.04 -29.14
C GLY A 642 -18.22 -21.36 -28.73
N ASP A 643 -17.35 -21.58 -29.70
CA ASP A 643 -15.94 -21.87 -29.45
C ASP A 643 -15.19 -20.63 -28.93
N ARG A 644 -14.58 -20.76 -27.75
CA ARG A 644 -13.90 -19.64 -27.07
C ARG A 644 -12.72 -19.10 -27.88
N THR A 645 -12.05 -19.94 -28.67
CA THR A 645 -10.89 -19.52 -29.48
C THR A 645 -11.35 -18.77 -30.73
N ALA A 646 -12.38 -19.26 -31.42
CA ALA A 646 -13.01 -18.60 -32.55
C ALA A 646 -13.64 -17.26 -32.15
N ALA A 647 -14.41 -17.22 -31.06
CA ALA A 647 -14.97 -15.98 -30.52
C ALA A 647 -13.87 -14.95 -30.16
N ALA A 648 -12.76 -15.40 -29.57
CA ALA A 648 -11.62 -14.52 -29.29
C ALA A 648 -10.96 -14.00 -30.58
N ARG A 649 -10.90 -14.81 -31.65
CA ARG A 649 -10.40 -14.37 -32.97
C ARG A 649 -11.30 -13.30 -33.57
N LEU A 650 -12.63 -13.46 -33.53
CA LEU A 650 -13.59 -12.44 -33.96
C LEU A 650 -13.35 -11.10 -33.24
N ALA A 651 -13.17 -11.13 -31.92
CA ALA A 651 -12.88 -9.93 -31.13
C ALA A 651 -11.54 -9.27 -31.48
N THR A 652 -10.47 -10.05 -31.68
CA THR A 652 -9.17 -9.50 -32.12
C THR A 652 -9.19 -8.99 -33.56
N GLY A 653 -9.99 -9.61 -34.44
CA GLY A 653 -10.24 -9.14 -35.80
C GLY A 653 -10.93 -7.78 -35.80
N ALA A 654 -12.00 -7.64 -34.99
CA ALA A 654 -12.67 -6.37 -34.74
C ALA A 654 -11.72 -5.29 -34.21
N ALA A 655 -10.85 -5.64 -33.25
CA ALA A 655 -9.85 -4.71 -32.73
C ALA A 655 -8.87 -4.21 -33.81
N ARG A 656 -8.47 -5.07 -34.76
CA ARG A 656 -7.63 -4.67 -35.89
C ARG A 656 -8.36 -3.74 -36.85
N GLN A 657 -9.61 -4.04 -37.20
CA GLN A 657 -10.43 -3.19 -38.09
C GLN A 657 -10.66 -1.80 -37.49
N LEU A 658 -10.87 -1.72 -36.18
CA LEU A 658 -11.03 -0.47 -35.45
C LEU A 658 -9.72 0.31 -35.23
N GLY A 659 -8.56 -0.26 -35.57
CA GLY A 659 -7.26 0.32 -35.23
C GLY A 659 -7.01 0.45 -33.72
N ALA A 660 -7.70 -0.36 -32.89
CA ALA A 660 -7.48 -0.41 -31.46
C ALA A 660 -6.07 -0.94 -31.14
N ASP A 661 -5.52 -0.61 -29.98
CA ASP A 661 -4.14 -0.95 -29.62
C ASP A 661 -4.04 -2.35 -28.98
N HIS A 662 -5.07 -2.76 -28.22
CA HIS A 662 -5.11 -4.09 -27.63
C HIS A 662 -6.52 -4.55 -27.28
N THR A 663 -6.68 -5.87 -27.15
CA THR A 663 -7.89 -6.52 -26.64
C THR A 663 -7.59 -7.11 -25.26
N ILE A 664 -8.56 -7.11 -24.33
CA ILE A 664 -8.45 -7.78 -23.04
C ILE A 664 -9.58 -8.82 -22.86
N ARG A 665 -9.28 -9.90 -22.13
CA ARG A 665 -10.26 -10.92 -21.74
C ARG A 665 -9.96 -11.48 -20.35
N ILE A 666 -10.97 -12.07 -19.72
CA ILE A 666 -10.75 -13.05 -18.65
C ILE A 666 -10.44 -14.40 -19.27
N GLY A 667 -9.46 -15.10 -18.68
CA GLY A 667 -8.95 -16.37 -19.18
C GLY A 667 -7.44 -16.46 -19.04
N PHE A 668 -6.92 -17.68 -19.09
CA PHE A 668 -5.50 -17.92 -19.05
C PHE A 668 -4.79 -17.34 -20.30
N PRO A 669 -3.53 -16.90 -20.15
CA PRO A 669 -2.69 -16.55 -21.30
C PRO A 669 -2.58 -17.72 -22.27
N ASP A 670 -2.55 -17.41 -23.55
CA ASP A 670 -2.40 -18.37 -24.64
C ASP A 670 -1.49 -17.75 -25.70
N LEU A 671 -0.19 -17.91 -25.49
CA LEU A 671 0.84 -17.32 -26.35
C LEU A 671 0.79 -17.87 -27.78
N ARG A 672 0.27 -19.09 -27.98
CA ARG A 672 0.12 -19.68 -29.32
C ARG A 672 -0.88 -18.89 -30.17
N HIS A 673 -1.88 -18.30 -29.53
CA HIS A 673 -2.89 -17.45 -30.16
C HIS A 673 -2.69 -15.96 -29.86
N GLY A 674 -1.49 -15.53 -29.45
CA GLY A 674 -1.14 -14.11 -29.25
C GLY A 674 -1.69 -13.48 -27.96
N TRP A 675 -2.21 -14.27 -27.03
CA TRP A 675 -2.71 -13.79 -25.74
C TRP A 675 -1.62 -13.82 -24.67
N ALA A 676 -1.05 -12.65 -24.37
CA ALA A 676 -0.09 -12.47 -23.30
C ALA A 676 -0.79 -12.25 -21.93
N PRO A 677 -0.11 -12.48 -20.79
CA PRO A 677 -0.65 -12.12 -19.49
C PRO A 677 -0.95 -10.61 -19.40
N LEU A 678 -2.14 -10.25 -18.91
CA LEU A 678 -2.49 -8.84 -18.71
C LEU A 678 -1.58 -8.21 -17.63
N PRO A 679 -0.89 -7.09 -17.91
CA PRO A 679 -0.08 -6.39 -16.91
C PRO A 679 -0.92 -5.98 -15.69
N GLY A 680 -0.46 -6.36 -14.50
CA GLY A 680 -1.21 -6.16 -13.24
C GLY A 680 -2.07 -7.37 -12.83
N GLY A 681 -2.40 -8.24 -13.78
CA GLY A 681 -3.27 -9.43 -13.64
C GLY A 681 -4.75 -9.08 -13.56
N GLY A 682 -5.61 -10.09 -13.64
CA GLY A 682 -7.04 -9.89 -13.41
C GLY A 682 -7.37 -9.60 -11.93
N PRO A 683 -8.65 -9.32 -11.64
CA PRO A 683 -9.11 -8.95 -10.32
C PRO A 683 -9.05 -10.11 -9.32
N VAL A 684 -9.03 -9.79 -8.04
CA VAL A 684 -9.07 -10.79 -6.96
C VAL A 684 -10.53 -11.06 -6.62
N LEU A 685 -10.99 -12.27 -6.89
CA LEU A 685 -12.31 -12.72 -6.50
C LEU A 685 -12.31 -13.08 -5.01
N THR A 686 -13.29 -12.55 -4.30
CA THR A 686 -13.56 -12.83 -2.90
C THR A 686 -14.97 -13.36 -2.77
N TRP A 687 -15.19 -14.17 -1.75
CA TRP A 687 -16.44 -14.87 -1.49
C TRP A 687 -16.69 -14.91 0.01
N ARG A 688 -17.93 -14.76 0.43
CA ARG A 688 -18.36 -14.99 1.80
C ARG A 688 -19.63 -15.84 1.78
N ARG A 689 -19.65 -16.83 2.65
CA ARG A 689 -20.83 -17.65 2.93
C ARG A 689 -21.99 -16.80 3.44
N VAL A 690 -23.19 -17.08 2.92
CA VAL A 690 -24.46 -16.71 3.56
C VAL A 690 -25.18 -18.00 3.96
N ASN A 691 -25.71 -18.76 2.99
CA ASN A 691 -26.33 -20.07 3.22
C ASN A 691 -25.54 -21.25 2.61
N GLU A 692 -24.79 -21.05 1.51
CA GLU A 692 -24.03 -22.10 0.78
C GLU A 692 -23.00 -22.81 1.67
N ALA A 693 -22.87 -24.14 1.53
CA ALA A 693 -22.02 -24.93 2.42
C ALA A 693 -20.50 -24.76 2.19
N ALA A 694 -20.05 -24.54 0.94
CA ALA A 694 -18.62 -24.51 0.61
C ALA A 694 -18.26 -23.53 -0.51
N MET A 695 -17.11 -22.86 -0.35
CA MET A 695 -16.56 -21.95 -1.36
C MET A 695 -16.05 -22.73 -2.59
N PRO A 696 -16.57 -22.49 -3.80
CA PRO A 696 -16.06 -23.14 -5.00
C PRO A 696 -14.63 -22.67 -5.31
N PRO A 697 -13.69 -23.58 -5.66
CA PRO A 697 -12.33 -23.20 -6.00
C PRO A 697 -12.30 -22.41 -7.31
N LEU A 698 -11.30 -21.53 -7.49
CA LEU A 698 -11.21 -20.62 -8.64
C LEU A 698 -11.40 -21.29 -10.03
N PRO A 699 -10.86 -22.50 -10.32
CA PRO A 699 -11.06 -23.16 -11.62
C PRO A 699 -12.53 -23.46 -11.95
N ASN A 700 -13.38 -23.58 -10.93
CA ASN A 700 -14.80 -23.81 -11.12
C ASN A 700 -15.55 -22.51 -11.47
N TRP A 701 -14.93 -21.33 -11.34
CA TRP A 701 -15.58 -20.07 -11.69
C TRP A 701 -15.40 -19.74 -13.16
N SER A 702 -16.46 -19.89 -13.95
CA SER A 702 -16.49 -19.48 -15.35
C SER A 702 -17.04 -18.08 -15.50
N LEU A 703 -16.18 -17.11 -15.19
CA LEU A 703 -16.50 -15.68 -15.27
C LEU A 703 -16.05 -15.10 -16.60
N SER A 704 -16.84 -14.15 -17.11
CA SER A 704 -16.50 -13.27 -18.22
C SER A 704 -16.17 -11.86 -17.71
N LEU A 705 -15.61 -10.99 -18.56
CA LEU A 705 -15.44 -9.58 -18.18
C LEU A 705 -16.80 -8.91 -17.94
N GLY A 706 -17.86 -9.37 -18.63
CA GLY A 706 -19.22 -8.93 -18.37
C GLY A 706 -19.69 -9.20 -16.94
N ASP A 707 -19.29 -10.33 -16.35
CA ASP A 707 -19.63 -10.67 -14.96
C ASP A 707 -18.89 -9.80 -13.93
N ILE A 708 -17.63 -9.42 -14.26
CA ILE A 708 -16.75 -8.75 -13.30
C ILE A 708 -16.77 -7.23 -13.44
N GLU A 709 -16.93 -6.70 -14.65
CA GLU A 709 -16.89 -5.27 -14.95
C GLU A 709 -18.24 -4.60 -14.65
N LEU A 710 -18.45 -4.18 -13.41
CA LEU A 710 -19.68 -3.51 -12.99
C LEU A 710 -19.49 -2.03 -12.64
N PHE A 711 -18.37 -1.42 -13.04
CA PHE A 711 -17.97 -0.01 -12.83
C PHE A 711 -17.85 0.40 -11.36
#